data_AF-A0A1F5KZP4-F1
#
_entry.id   AF-A0A1F5KZP4-F1
#
_cell.length_a   1.000
_cell.length_b   1.000
_cell.length_c   1.000
_cell.angle_alpha   90.00
_cell.angle_beta   90.00
_cell.angle_gamma   90.00
#
_symmetry.space_group_name_H-M   'P 1'
#
loop_
_entity.id
_entity.type
_entity.pdbx_description
1 polymer ?
#
loop_
_entity_poly.entity_id
_entity_poly.type
_entity_poly.pdbx_seq_one_letter_code
_entity_poly.pdbx_strand_id
1 'polypeptide(L)'
;MAAWLDLVNEHEAWNLVDTNRLEQLVQELPYPKCQYPSLLYFTGNSNRMKALRALFPYNNITRKGPAGLIRLHLSTKTAHTQNPILFAESSLCLEQSLGDSKWLKHSMTKHRTFSVASAEGTLSSAKLQQEVKRQFVLPWSQILCLFLDSTSDIQAARNLLQQPRRQLTIGGEVIPSPMRIAIVVTNGQQATKTFVQECAQLQSLTKSGTVTVLDLSPRSGLSDSVAFEPLHTLILDQLNIVQSEQVSNYRHFSASHLCAFWSTRLQNHEWILDAPPCDLLARARKDFTTNETVHDCLREITRNATSAGYSKEDFEDLVASAFLMEAYPPGMHGNTIFSNLIPMLMFTGFSPTVIFETLYEKLCHSIWDGDFKHYVGGVSSCFGQYFAELSPIRTSASIRKETLHRMYRRCGGLRSTTTCFVCLCRPPEHMLPCKHTLCDTCVVIFGNSSSLGEYHFDITQCPICDERFNITIRQLPPTKHPVILSLDGGGVRGIIQLGLLRALEKRIGIPIASLPDLCTGTSVGALSTIDLVLNQSSVTQCFNAFPDLARNIFRRSSKIPIPRCIRWLASAFNLTTDGLYDSDGLAQIFKAAVGPSRRMFDVATARRAGCRIAIVASRTSDGKACVLANYRGIGPRTANTAYQFLAPHDDQENPFVWEAAICSVAAPFYFQTKNLPGLGVLQDGG
;
A
#
# COMPACT_ATOMS: atom_id res chain seq x y z
N MET A 1 -3.98 -14.94 28.45
CA MET A 1 -5.11 -15.87 28.67
C MET A 1 -6.24 -15.48 27.72
N ALA A 2 -6.94 -16.44 27.13
CA ALA A 2 -7.11 -16.44 25.67
C ALA A 2 -8.55 -16.25 25.16
N ALA A 3 -9.36 -15.38 25.78
CA ALA A 3 -10.55 -14.88 25.10
C ALA A 3 -10.11 -14.23 23.78
N TRP A 4 -10.84 -14.48 22.70
CA TRP A 4 -10.63 -13.86 21.40
C TRP A 4 -11.74 -12.86 21.14
N LEU A 5 -12.98 -13.36 21.18
CA LEU A 5 -14.19 -12.58 21.05
C LEU A 5 -15.03 -12.70 22.31
N ASP A 6 -15.64 -11.60 22.73
CA ASP A 6 -16.59 -11.56 23.82
C ASP A 6 -17.77 -10.62 23.52
N LEU A 7 -18.87 -10.78 24.25
CA LEU A 7 -20.04 -9.91 24.17
C LEU A 7 -20.27 -9.26 25.53
N VAL A 8 -20.30 -7.92 25.55
CA VAL A 8 -20.53 -7.12 26.74
C VAL A 8 -21.83 -6.34 26.55
N ASN A 9 -22.70 -6.36 27.55
CA ASN A 9 -23.89 -5.50 27.56
C ASN A 9 -23.58 -4.24 28.38
N GLU A 10 -23.53 -3.09 27.72
CA GLU A 10 -23.35 -1.79 28.37
C GLU A 10 -24.53 -0.88 27.99
N HIS A 11 -25.19 -0.29 28.98
CA HIS A 11 -26.27 0.67 28.77
C HIS A 11 -27.39 0.17 27.81
N GLU A 12 -27.84 -1.08 28.00
CA GLU A 12 -28.87 -1.75 27.18
C GLU A 12 -28.47 -2.03 25.72
N ALA A 13 -27.22 -1.77 25.35
CA ALA A 13 -26.66 -2.12 24.05
C ALA A 13 -25.66 -3.27 24.18
N TRP A 14 -25.74 -4.24 23.27
CA TRP A 14 -24.72 -5.28 23.15
C TRP A 14 -23.53 -4.76 22.35
N ASN A 15 -22.33 -5.00 22.86
CA ASN A 15 -21.08 -4.68 22.22
C ASN A 15 -20.27 -5.97 21.98
N LEU A 16 -19.76 -6.14 20.76
CA LEU A 16 -18.76 -7.16 20.44
C LEU A 16 -17.37 -6.63 20.78
N VAL A 17 -16.61 -7.39 21.56
CA VAL A 17 -15.24 -7.05 21.95
C VAL A 17 -14.26 -7.99 21.26
N ASP A 18 -13.35 -7.43 20.45
CA ASP A 18 -12.14 -8.11 19.99
C ASP A 18 -10.99 -7.76 20.93
N THR A 19 -10.49 -8.79 21.61
CA THR A 19 -9.37 -8.71 22.56
C THR A 19 -8.00 -8.57 21.90
N ASN A 20 -7.99 -8.54 20.57
CA ASN A 20 -6.81 -8.56 19.72
C ASN A 20 -5.97 -9.84 19.84
N ARG A 21 -6.60 -10.94 20.26
CA ARG A 21 -5.90 -12.21 20.53
C ARG A 21 -5.25 -12.80 19.29
N LEU A 22 -5.90 -12.72 18.13
CA LEU A 22 -5.33 -13.20 16.87
C LEU A 22 -4.04 -12.45 16.54
N GLU A 23 -4.02 -11.12 16.65
CA GLU A 23 -2.83 -10.31 16.39
C GLU A 23 -1.68 -10.68 17.34
N GLN A 24 -1.97 -10.86 18.64
CA GLN A 24 -0.98 -11.33 19.62
C GLN A 24 -0.39 -12.68 19.23
N LEU A 25 -1.23 -13.66 18.86
CA LEU A 25 -0.76 -14.99 18.45
C LEU A 25 0.09 -14.95 17.19
N VAL A 26 -0.24 -14.07 16.24
CA VAL A 26 0.55 -13.88 15.02
C VAL A 26 1.89 -13.19 15.31
N GLN A 27 1.94 -12.28 16.29
CA GLN A 27 3.20 -11.67 16.76
C GLN A 27 4.10 -12.65 17.53
N GLU A 28 3.52 -13.66 18.18
CA GLU A 28 4.24 -14.74 18.88
C GLU A 28 4.86 -15.77 17.92
N LEU A 29 4.44 -15.81 16.65
CA LEU A 29 5.00 -16.70 15.65
C LEU A 29 6.43 -16.29 15.25
N PRO A 30 7.35 -17.25 15.02
CA PRO A 30 8.73 -16.92 14.66
C PRO A 30 8.86 -16.28 13.28
N TYR A 31 8.02 -16.68 12.32
CA TYR A 31 8.09 -16.23 10.92
C TYR A 31 6.69 -16.00 10.34
N PRO A 32 5.90 -15.03 10.84
CA PRO A 32 4.49 -14.86 10.49
C PRO A 32 4.23 -14.51 9.01
N LYS A 33 5.26 -14.10 8.27
CA LYS A 33 5.18 -13.87 6.81
C LYS A 33 5.33 -15.17 6.00
N CYS A 34 5.97 -16.18 6.58
CA CYS A 34 6.31 -17.46 5.93
C CYS A 34 5.61 -18.68 6.58
N GLN A 35 4.69 -18.43 7.52
CA GLN A 35 3.88 -19.46 8.17
C GLN A 35 2.42 -19.32 7.76
N TYR A 36 1.75 -20.43 7.50
CA TYR A 36 0.42 -20.51 6.91
C TYR A 36 -0.54 -21.24 7.86
N PRO A 37 -1.13 -20.51 8.82
CA PRO A 37 -1.88 -21.13 9.89
C PRO A 37 -3.23 -21.68 9.41
N SER A 38 -3.62 -22.83 9.97
CA SER A 38 -4.97 -23.38 9.83
C SER A 38 -5.77 -23.12 11.11
N LEU A 39 -7.00 -22.62 10.98
CA LEU A 39 -7.96 -22.38 12.06
C LEU A 39 -8.94 -23.56 12.17
N LEU A 40 -8.77 -24.33 13.24
CA LEU A 40 -9.71 -25.34 13.69
C LEU A 40 -10.74 -24.70 14.63
N TYR A 41 -12.01 -25.08 14.55
CA TYR A 41 -13.02 -24.58 15.47
C TYR A 41 -13.77 -25.72 16.14
N PHE A 42 -13.65 -25.78 17.47
CA PHE A 42 -14.28 -26.79 18.31
C PHE A 42 -15.48 -26.16 19.03
N THR A 43 -16.68 -26.68 18.82
CA THR A 43 -17.89 -26.20 19.51
C THR A 43 -18.79 -27.37 19.88
N GLY A 44 -19.56 -27.25 20.96
CA GLY A 44 -20.42 -28.33 21.45
C GLY A 44 -20.46 -28.45 22.96
N ASN A 45 -20.73 -29.67 23.42
CA ASN A 45 -20.79 -30.03 24.83
C ASN A 45 -19.41 -30.06 25.53
N SER A 46 -19.38 -30.49 26.79
CA SER A 46 -18.18 -30.50 27.64
C SER A 46 -17.13 -31.55 27.23
N ASN A 47 -17.48 -32.60 26.48
CA ASN A 47 -16.52 -33.59 25.97
C ASN A 47 -15.52 -32.95 24.99
N ARG A 48 -15.88 -31.81 24.38
CA ARG A 48 -14.95 -30.94 23.65
C ARG A 48 -13.68 -30.65 24.46
N MET A 49 -13.81 -30.34 25.74
CA MET A 49 -12.67 -29.98 26.58
C MET A 49 -11.75 -31.17 26.86
N LYS A 50 -12.30 -32.40 26.92
CA LYS A 50 -11.51 -33.63 27.01
C LYS A 50 -10.74 -33.87 25.72
N ALA A 51 -11.41 -33.74 24.58
CA ALA A 51 -10.77 -33.83 23.27
C ALA A 51 -9.63 -32.81 23.13
N LEU A 52 -9.87 -31.54 23.43
CA LEU A 52 -8.84 -30.50 23.35
C LEU A 52 -7.61 -30.80 24.21
N ARG A 53 -7.76 -31.40 25.40
CA ARG A 53 -6.62 -31.84 26.23
C ARG A 53 -5.87 -33.01 25.61
N ALA A 54 -6.58 -33.95 24.98
CA ALA A 54 -5.99 -35.09 24.29
C ALA A 54 -5.20 -34.65 23.04
N LEU A 55 -5.80 -33.77 22.22
CA LEU A 55 -5.18 -33.30 20.97
C LEU A 55 -4.07 -32.26 21.20
N PHE A 56 -4.17 -31.43 22.24
CA PHE A 56 -3.23 -30.34 22.53
C PHE A 56 -2.76 -30.35 24.00
N PRO A 57 -2.05 -31.39 24.45
CA PRO A 57 -1.73 -31.61 25.86
C PRO A 57 -0.88 -30.50 26.51
N TYR A 58 -0.07 -29.79 25.72
CA TYR A 58 0.86 -28.75 26.21
C TYR A 58 0.26 -27.34 26.25
N ASN A 59 -0.99 -27.16 25.83
CA ASN A 59 -1.63 -25.85 25.68
C ASN A 59 -2.33 -25.31 26.95
N ASN A 60 -2.32 -26.07 28.06
CA ASN A 60 -2.88 -25.67 29.37
C ASN A 60 -4.31 -25.09 29.30
N ILE A 61 -5.17 -25.71 28.48
CA ILE A 61 -6.48 -25.17 28.03
C ILE A 61 -7.47 -24.95 29.19
N THR A 62 -7.33 -25.67 30.31
CA THR A 62 -8.24 -25.61 31.47
C THR A 62 -7.88 -24.59 32.54
N ARG A 63 -6.73 -23.92 32.43
CA ARG A 63 -6.33 -22.93 33.43
C ARG A 63 -7.40 -21.82 33.45
N LYS A 64 -8.06 -21.60 34.59
CA LYS A 64 -9.10 -20.57 34.77
C LYS A 64 -8.54 -19.22 34.32
N GLY A 65 -8.91 -18.80 33.11
CA GLY A 65 -8.69 -17.47 32.56
C GLY A 65 -10.01 -16.73 32.43
N PRO A 66 -9.98 -15.44 32.03
CA PRO A 66 -11.20 -14.67 31.79
C PRO A 66 -12.14 -15.42 30.82
N ALA A 67 -13.41 -15.49 31.17
CA ALA A 67 -14.46 -16.03 30.31
C ALA A 67 -14.63 -15.09 29.10
N GLY A 68 -15.02 -15.66 27.97
CA GLY A 68 -15.35 -14.92 26.75
C GLY A 68 -15.99 -15.87 25.74
N LEU A 69 -16.89 -15.33 24.91
CA LEU A 69 -17.72 -16.11 23.98
C LEU A 69 -16.94 -17.12 23.12
N ILE A 70 -15.75 -16.74 22.66
CA ILE A 70 -14.87 -17.60 21.86
C ILE A 70 -13.44 -17.42 22.35
N ARG A 71 -12.77 -18.53 22.64
CA ARG A 71 -11.34 -18.54 22.98
C ARG A 71 -10.50 -18.98 21.79
N LEU A 72 -9.29 -18.44 21.65
CA LEU A 72 -8.37 -18.75 20.55
C LEU A 72 -6.97 -19.06 21.07
N HIS A 73 -6.44 -20.20 20.63
CA HIS A 73 -5.14 -20.71 21.05
C HIS A 73 -4.26 -21.05 19.84
N LEU A 74 -2.95 -20.95 20.02
CA LEU A 74 -1.95 -21.45 19.09
C LEU A 74 -1.38 -22.76 19.63
N SER A 75 -1.42 -23.84 18.85
CA SER A 75 -0.80 -25.12 19.21
C SER A 75 0.69 -24.95 19.43
N THR A 76 1.14 -25.22 20.65
CA THR A 76 2.55 -25.13 21.04
C THR A 76 3.44 -26.07 20.23
N LYS A 77 2.91 -27.24 19.85
CA LYS A 77 3.61 -28.24 19.03
C LYS A 77 3.85 -27.77 17.59
N THR A 78 2.95 -26.96 17.03
CA THR A 78 3.03 -26.52 15.63
C THR A 78 3.39 -25.05 15.46
N ALA A 79 3.62 -24.31 16.55
CA ALA A 79 3.99 -22.88 16.51
C ALA A 79 5.24 -22.58 15.68
N HIS A 80 6.19 -23.52 15.61
CA HIS A 80 7.44 -23.39 14.87
C HIS A 80 7.43 -24.05 13.49
N THR A 81 6.32 -24.67 13.08
CA THR A 81 6.22 -25.32 11.76
C THR A 81 5.78 -24.31 10.70
N GLN A 82 5.92 -24.69 9.42
CA GLN A 82 5.42 -23.89 8.30
C GLN A 82 3.89 -23.73 8.33
N ASN A 83 3.16 -24.71 8.88
CA ASN A 83 1.70 -24.71 8.97
C ASN A 83 1.24 -24.78 10.45
N PRO A 84 1.28 -23.65 11.20
CA PRO A 84 0.81 -23.63 12.57
C PRO A 84 -0.68 -23.95 12.68
N ILE A 85 -1.09 -24.54 13.80
CA ILE A 85 -2.50 -24.82 14.08
C ILE A 85 -3.00 -23.79 15.10
N LEU A 86 -3.93 -22.96 14.65
CA LEU A 86 -4.77 -22.15 15.51
C LEU A 86 -6.04 -22.95 15.81
N PHE A 87 -6.48 -22.98 17.07
CA PHE A 87 -7.75 -23.60 17.42
C PHE A 87 -8.59 -22.67 18.27
N ALA A 88 -9.82 -22.47 17.81
CA ALA A 88 -10.85 -21.75 18.52
C ALA A 88 -11.76 -22.72 19.26
N GLU A 89 -12.28 -22.31 20.42
CA GLU A 89 -13.27 -23.09 21.16
C GLU A 89 -14.38 -22.22 21.74
N SER A 90 -15.60 -22.77 21.77
CA SER A 90 -16.76 -22.15 22.41
C SER A 90 -17.82 -23.20 22.78
N SER A 91 -18.72 -22.86 23.71
CA SER A 91 -19.96 -23.64 23.90
C SER A 91 -20.87 -23.53 22.67
N LEU A 92 -21.64 -24.58 22.34
CA LEU A 92 -22.69 -24.48 21.30
C LEU A 92 -23.97 -23.82 21.86
N CYS A 93 -24.26 -24.04 23.14
CA CYS A 93 -25.37 -23.47 23.89
C CYS A 93 -25.01 -22.11 24.51
N LEU A 94 -26.03 -21.38 24.96
CA LEU A 94 -25.95 -20.03 25.50
C LEU A 94 -24.94 -19.95 26.65
N GLU A 95 -23.89 -19.16 26.47
CA GLU A 95 -22.95 -18.88 27.56
C GLU A 95 -23.63 -17.90 28.53
N GLN A 96 -23.85 -18.35 29.76
CA GLN A 96 -24.50 -17.54 30.81
C GLN A 96 -23.51 -16.55 31.47
N SER A 97 -22.20 -16.80 31.34
CA SER A 97 -21.13 -15.96 31.88
C SER A 97 -20.52 -15.04 30.81
N LEU A 98 -21.36 -14.26 30.12
CA LEU A 98 -20.90 -13.23 29.19
C LEU A 98 -20.59 -11.93 29.94
N GLY A 99 -19.58 -11.19 29.48
CA GLY A 99 -19.33 -9.83 29.97
C GLY A 99 -18.89 -9.75 31.43
N ASP A 100 -18.28 -10.79 31.99
CA ASP A 100 -17.64 -10.78 33.32
C ASP A 100 -16.31 -10.00 33.25
N SER A 101 -16.40 -8.77 32.77
CA SER A 101 -15.31 -7.93 32.26
C SER A 101 -14.68 -7.07 33.35
N LYS A 102 -14.43 -7.64 34.54
CA LYS A 102 -13.55 -7.01 35.54
C LYS A 102 -12.14 -6.70 34.99
N TRP A 103 -11.78 -7.27 33.85
CA TRP A 103 -10.51 -7.06 33.16
C TRP A 103 -10.50 -5.88 32.16
N LEU A 104 -11.61 -5.51 31.51
CA LEU A 104 -11.63 -4.35 30.59
C LEU A 104 -11.27 -3.04 31.29
N LYS A 105 -11.54 -2.93 32.60
CA LYS A 105 -11.21 -1.76 33.43
C LYS A 105 -9.74 -1.65 33.82
N HIS A 106 -8.95 -2.72 33.67
CA HIS A 106 -7.54 -2.78 34.11
C HIS A 106 -6.55 -3.23 33.03
N SER A 107 -7.01 -3.45 31.80
CA SER A 107 -6.16 -3.93 30.72
C SER A 107 -5.46 -2.79 29.99
N MET A 108 -4.12 -2.79 29.99
CA MET A 108 -3.31 -1.91 29.14
C MET A 108 -3.27 -2.37 27.67
N THR A 109 -3.85 -3.53 27.35
CA THR A 109 -3.94 -4.02 25.96
C THR A 109 -5.05 -3.31 25.20
N LYS A 110 -4.74 -2.86 23.98
CA LYS A 110 -5.69 -2.24 23.06
C LYS A 110 -6.77 -3.26 22.68
N HIS A 111 -7.99 -3.07 23.17
CA HIS A 111 -9.18 -3.82 22.74
C HIS A 111 -9.98 -2.98 21.76
N ARG A 112 -10.72 -3.64 20.88
CA ARG A 112 -11.63 -2.97 19.96
C ARG A 112 -13.06 -3.36 20.32
N THR A 113 -13.91 -2.36 20.53
CA THR A 113 -15.31 -2.53 20.92
C THR A 113 -16.21 -2.05 19.79
N PHE A 114 -17.22 -2.85 19.45
CA PHE A 114 -18.14 -2.56 18.36
C PHE A 114 -19.57 -2.62 18.86
N SER A 115 -20.31 -1.53 18.68
CA SER A 115 -21.73 -1.52 18.98
C SER A 115 -22.49 -2.41 18.02
N VAL A 116 -23.25 -3.35 18.57
CA VAL A 116 -24.18 -4.18 17.82
C VAL A 116 -25.55 -3.50 17.88
N ALA A 117 -25.77 -2.53 16.99
CA ALA A 117 -27.10 -1.95 16.83
C ALA A 117 -28.03 -2.97 16.13
N SER A 118 -29.18 -3.25 16.75
CA SER A 118 -30.25 -3.99 16.08
C SER A 118 -31.12 -3.01 15.31
N ALA A 119 -31.27 -3.20 14.01
CA ALA A 119 -32.15 -2.36 13.18
C ALA A 119 -33.64 -2.54 13.54
N GLU A 120 -34.03 -3.68 14.12
CA GLU A 120 -35.42 -4.00 14.46
C GLU A 120 -35.48 -4.88 15.73
N GLY A 121 -35.70 -4.26 16.90
CA GLY A 121 -36.00 -4.97 18.16
C GLY A 121 -34.81 -5.69 18.81
N THR A 122 -34.91 -5.95 20.11
CA THR A 122 -33.87 -6.63 20.92
C THR A 122 -33.65 -8.07 20.44
N LEU A 123 -32.58 -8.33 19.70
CA LEU A 123 -32.06 -9.68 19.46
C LEU A 123 -31.82 -10.38 20.81
N SER A 124 -32.31 -11.62 20.95
CA SER A 124 -31.98 -12.40 22.14
C SER A 124 -30.47 -12.66 22.22
N SER A 125 -29.91 -12.69 23.44
CA SER A 125 -28.49 -12.99 23.66
C SER A 125 -28.08 -14.31 22.97
N ALA A 126 -28.98 -15.31 22.97
CA ALA A 126 -28.80 -16.58 22.28
C ALA A 126 -28.50 -16.42 20.79
N LYS A 127 -29.36 -15.64 20.10
CA LYS A 127 -29.30 -15.44 18.66
C LYS A 127 -28.07 -14.61 18.30
N LEU A 128 -27.75 -13.61 19.11
CA LEU A 128 -26.54 -12.80 18.93
C LEU A 128 -25.25 -13.63 19.04
N GLN A 129 -25.13 -14.49 20.07
CA GLN A 129 -23.99 -15.39 20.22
C GLN A 129 -23.81 -16.32 19.00
N GLN A 130 -24.92 -16.88 18.48
CA GLN A 130 -24.89 -17.73 17.30
C GLN A 130 -24.47 -16.95 16.04
N GLU A 131 -24.97 -15.72 15.90
CA GLU A 131 -24.66 -14.86 14.77
C GLU A 131 -23.19 -14.44 14.75
N VAL A 132 -22.61 -14.13 15.92
CA VAL A 132 -21.16 -13.88 16.04
C VAL A 132 -20.37 -15.11 15.59
N LYS A 133 -20.71 -16.32 16.05
CA LYS A 133 -20.03 -17.55 15.64
C LYS A 133 -20.16 -17.77 14.13
N ARG A 134 -21.37 -17.63 13.59
CA ARG A 134 -21.70 -17.86 12.17
C ARG A 134 -21.04 -16.88 11.23
N GLN A 135 -21.12 -15.59 11.54
CA GLN A 135 -20.64 -14.54 10.67
C GLN A 135 -19.17 -14.26 10.90
N PHE A 136 -18.66 -14.35 12.12
CA PHE A 136 -17.29 -13.97 12.44
C PHE A 136 -16.29 -15.09 12.33
N VAL A 137 -16.57 -16.28 12.86
CA VAL A 137 -15.56 -17.34 12.97
C VAL A 137 -15.66 -18.35 11.83
N LEU A 138 -16.87 -18.83 11.50
CA LEU A 138 -17.05 -19.83 10.46
C LEU A 138 -16.43 -19.48 9.10
N PRO A 139 -16.43 -18.23 8.60
CA PRO A 139 -15.80 -17.94 7.30
C PRO A 139 -14.29 -18.20 7.28
N TRP A 140 -13.63 -18.21 8.45
CA TRP A 140 -12.19 -18.38 8.58
C TRP A 140 -11.79 -19.79 9.01
N SER A 141 -12.74 -20.61 9.48
CA SER A 141 -12.49 -21.96 9.96
C SER A 141 -12.36 -22.97 8.81
N GLN A 142 -11.24 -23.69 8.78
CA GLN A 142 -11.01 -24.77 7.81
C GLN A 142 -11.68 -26.08 8.24
N ILE A 143 -11.70 -26.36 9.55
CA ILE A 143 -12.35 -27.54 10.11
C ILE A 143 -13.23 -27.11 11.27
N LEU A 144 -14.48 -27.58 11.26
CA LEU A 144 -15.45 -27.40 12.33
C LEU A 144 -15.70 -28.76 13.01
N CYS A 145 -15.34 -28.87 14.29
CA CYS A 145 -15.62 -30.04 15.11
C CYS A 145 -16.84 -29.77 16.01
N LEU A 146 -17.94 -30.49 15.78
CA LEU A 146 -19.21 -30.37 16.50
C LEU A 146 -19.34 -31.53 17.50
N PHE A 147 -19.31 -31.24 18.80
CA PHE A 147 -19.51 -32.24 19.85
C PHE A 147 -20.99 -32.27 20.25
N LEU A 148 -21.70 -33.30 19.82
CA LEU A 148 -23.15 -33.42 19.97
C LEU A 148 -23.48 -34.69 20.75
N ASP A 149 -24.18 -34.56 21.88
CA ASP A 149 -24.64 -35.72 22.66
C ASP A 149 -26.16 -35.66 22.95
N SER A 150 -26.85 -34.57 22.59
CA SER A 150 -28.28 -34.37 22.83
C SER A 150 -29.03 -33.85 21.60
N THR A 151 -30.36 -34.02 21.59
CA THR A 151 -31.23 -33.45 20.55
C THR A 151 -31.20 -31.91 20.53
N SER A 152 -31.01 -31.27 21.70
CA SER A 152 -30.81 -29.81 21.76
C SER A 152 -29.50 -29.36 21.10
N ASP A 153 -28.41 -30.13 21.23
CA ASP A 153 -27.14 -29.83 20.57
C ASP A 153 -27.30 -29.92 19.05
N ILE A 154 -28.00 -30.97 18.57
CA ILE A 154 -28.30 -31.13 17.14
C ILE A 154 -29.10 -29.94 16.61
N GLN A 155 -30.13 -29.50 17.33
CA GLN A 155 -30.94 -28.36 16.90
C GLN A 155 -30.12 -27.06 16.88
N ALA A 156 -29.24 -26.85 17.85
CA ALA A 156 -28.34 -25.70 17.88
C ALA A 156 -27.32 -25.74 16.72
N ALA A 157 -26.75 -26.91 16.43
CA ALA A 157 -25.87 -27.11 15.27
C ALA A 157 -26.60 -26.89 13.95
N ARG A 158 -27.85 -27.36 13.84
CA ARG A 158 -28.73 -27.15 12.69
C ARG A 158 -28.97 -25.66 12.47
N ASN A 159 -29.31 -24.91 13.51
CA ASN A 159 -29.51 -23.46 13.41
C ASN A 159 -28.23 -22.72 12.97
N LEU A 160 -27.06 -23.16 13.45
CA LEU A 160 -25.77 -22.59 13.08
C LEU A 160 -25.41 -22.85 11.60
N LEU A 161 -25.74 -24.04 11.08
CA LEU A 161 -25.35 -24.48 9.74
C LEU A 161 -26.39 -24.17 8.64
N GLN A 162 -27.68 -24.11 8.96
CA GLN A 162 -28.75 -23.86 7.98
C GLN A 162 -28.80 -22.41 7.50
N GLN A 163 -28.42 -21.47 8.36
CA GLN A 163 -28.46 -20.05 8.04
C GLN A 163 -27.25 -19.64 7.20
N PRO A 164 -27.40 -18.67 6.28
CA PRO A 164 -26.30 -18.21 5.46
C PRO A 164 -25.22 -17.59 6.36
N ARG A 165 -23.99 -18.08 6.20
CA ARG A 165 -22.79 -17.46 6.77
C ARG A 165 -22.22 -16.45 5.79
N ARG A 166 -21.45 -15.49 6.31
CA ARG A 166 -20.73 -14.51 5.50
C ARG A 166 -19.87 -15.23 4.47
N GLN A 167 -20.06 -14.86 3.21
CA GLN A 167 -19.23 -15.36 2.14
C GLN A 167 -17.92 -14.58 2.10
N LEU A 168 -16.81 -15.28 1.83
CA LEU A 168 -15.56 -14.63 1.44
C LEU A 168 -15.54 -14.57 -0.09
N THR A 169 -15.14 -13.44 -0.65
CA THR A 169 -14.99 -13.28 -2.10
C THR A 169 -13.58 -12.80 -2.43
N ILE A 170 -13.18 -13.02 -3.68
CA ILE A 170 -11.99 -12.42 -4.28
C ILE A 170 -12.50 -11.71 -5.54
N GLY A 171 -12.64 -10.38 -5.47
CA GLY A 171 -13.35 -9.66 -6.51
C GLY A 171 -14.78 -10.17 -6.65
N GLY A 172 -15.16 -10.55 -7.88
CA GLY A 172 -16.49 -11.09 -8.18
C GLY A 172 -16.69 -12.57 -7.83
N GLU A 173 -15.61 -13.31 -7.55
CA GLU A 173 -15.70 -14.75 -7.30
C GLU A 173 -15.97 -15.08 -5.84
N VAL A 174 -17.00 -15.88 -5.59
CA VAL A 174 -17.24 -16.48 -4.27
C VAL A 174 -16.19 -17.54 -4.01
N ILE A 175 -15.52 -17.48 -2.86
CA ILE A 175 -14.64 -18.53 -2.39
C ILE A 175 -15.54 -19.70 -1.95
N PRO A 176 -15.64 -20.82 -2.70
CA PRO A 176 -16.30 -22.01 -2.20
C PRO A 176 -15.66 -22.38 -0.87
N SER A 177 -16.47 -22.51 0.19
CA SER A 177 -15.95 -22.85 1.50
C SER A 177 -15.60 -24.33 1.53
N PRO A 178 -14.30 -24.72 1.58
CA PRO A 178 -13.94 -26.11 1.71
C PRO A 178 -14.06 -26.62 3.16
N MET A 179 -14.67 -25.83 4.08
CA MET A 179 -14.83 -26.19 5.48
C MET A 179 -15.27 -27.66 5.64
N ARG A 180 -14.42 -28.43 6.30
CA ARG A 180 -14.69 -29.82 6.65
C ARG A 180 -15.38 -29.86 8.00
N ILE A 181 -16.49 -30.58 8.10
CA ILE A 181 -17.28 -30.65 9.33
C ILE A 181 -17.14 -32.05 9.91
N ALA A 182 -16.59 -32.14 11.11
CA ALA A 182 -16.52 -33.38 11.88
C ALA A 182 -17.57 -33.35 12.98
N ILE A 183 -18.61 -34.17 12.86
CA ILE A 183 -19.60 -34.38 13.92
C ILE A 183 -19.06 -35.48 14.84
N VAL A 184 -18.79 -35.14 16.10
CA VAL A 184 -18.22 -36.03 17.10
C VAL A 184 -19.29 -36.41 18.10
N VAL A 185 -19.60 -37.71 18.16
CA VAL A 185 -20.59 -38.27 19.08
C VAL A 185 -19.83 -39.04 20.16
N THR A 186 -20.06 -38.70 21.43
CA THR A 186 -19.27 -39.27 22.55
C THR A 186 -20.11 -40.08 23.53
N ASN A 187 -21.43 -39.95 23.50
CA ASN A 187 -22.34 -40.70 24.37
C ASN A 187 -23.22 -41.70 23.60
N GLY A 188 -23.09 -42.99 23.91
CA GLY A 188 -23.81 -44.08 23.24
C GLY A 188 -25.21 -44.33 23.79
N GLN A 189 -25.54 -43.80 24.98
CA GLN A 189 -26.82 -44.09 25.65
C GLN A 189 -28.03 -43.36 25.05
N GLN A 190 -27.82 -42.40 24.13
CA GLN A 190 -28.87 -41.64 23.46
C GLN A 190 -28.83 -41.71 21.92
N ALA A 191 -28.03 -42.60 21.33
CA ALA A 191 -28.04 -42.87 19.90
C ALA A 191 -29.30 -43.66 19.50
N THR A 192 -30.49 -43.09 19.74
CA THR A 192 -31.75 -43.57 19.18
C THR A 192 -31.69 -43.48 17.65
N LYS A 193 -32.49 -44.30 16.95
CA LYS A 193 -32.65 -44.20 15.48
C LYS A 193 -32.91 -42.76 15.01
N THR A 194 -33.59 -41.96 15.84
CA THR A 194 -33.85 -40.53 15.65
C THR A 194 -32.58 -39.68 15.60
N PHE A 195 -31.61 -39.89 16.50
CA PHE A 195 -30.34 -39.16 16.51
C PHE A 195 -29.52 -39.42 15.24
N VAL A 196 -29.45 -40.68 14.81
CA VAL A 196 -28.77 -41.09 13.57
C VAL A 196 -29.47 -40.49 12.33
N GLN A 197 -30.80 -40.51 12.29
CA GLN A 197 -31.58 -39.87 11.22
C GLN A 197 -31.35 -38.35 11.19
N GLU A 198 -31.29 -37.69 12.34
CA GLU A 198 -31.05 -36.24 12.40
C GLU A 198 -29.62 -35.86 12.01
N CYS A 199 -28.61 -36.66 12.37
CA CYS A 199 -27.25 -36.51 11.87
C CYS A 199 -27.18 -36.69 10.34
N ALA A 200 -27.91 -37.67 9.79
CA ALA A 200 -28.00 -37.87 8.34
C ALA A 200 -28.69 -36.68 7.63
N GLN A 201 -29.69 -36.07 8.26
CA GLN A 201 -30.32 -34.84 7.76
C GLN A 201 -29.37 -33.63 7.84
N LEU A 202 -28.52 -33.52 8.86
CA LEU A 202 -27.48 -32.48 8.93
C LEU A 202 -26.45 -32.61 7.79
N GLN A 203 -26.10 -33.85 7.43
CA GLN A 203 -25.23 -34.14 6.30
C GLN A 203 -25.85 -33.71 4.95
N SER A 204 -27.17 -33.84 4.79
CA SER A 204 -27.84 -33.44 3.53
C SER A 204 -28.06 -31.93 3.40
N LEU A 205 -28.12 -31.20 4.52
CA LEU A 205 -28.28 -29.75 4.55
C LEU A 205 -27.03 -28.98 4.09
N THR A 206 -25.86 -29.59 4.23
CA THR A 206 -24.56 -28.96 3.95
C THR A 206 -24.15 -29.21 2.50
N LYS A 207 -24.88 -28.60 1.54
CA LYS A 207 -24.61 -28.70 0.09
C LYS A 207 -23.19 -28.27 -0.36
N SER A 208 -22.35 -27.76 0.54
CA SER A 208 -21.04 -27.14 0.22
C SER A 208 -19.86 -27.68 1.04
N GLY A 209 -20.03 -28.60 1.99
CA GLY A 209 -18.94 -29.07 2.85
C GLY A 209 -18.96 -30.58 3.08
N THR A 210 -17.79 -31.22 3.13
CA THR A 210 -17.68 -32.65 3.45
C THR A 210 -17.96 -32.84 4.94
N VAL A 211 -19.07 -33.49 5.27
CA VAL A 211 -19.44 -33.83 6.65
C VAL A 211 -19.05 -35.26 6.95
N THR A 212 -18.21 -35.43 7.98
CA THR A 212 -17.81 -36.74 8.52
C THR A 212 -18.42 -36.90 9.90
N VAL A 213 -19.16 -37.99 10.12
CA VAL A 213 -19.67 -38.36 11.45
C VAL A 213 -18.68 -39.35 12.06
N LEU A 214 -18.17 -39.02 13.24
CA LEU A 214 -17.24 -39.82 14.00
C LEU A 214 -17.89 -40.23 15.32
N ASP A 215 -18.29 -41.49 15.40
CA ASP A 215 -18.83 -42.08 16.61
C ASP A 215 -17.70 -42.60 17.51
N LEU A 216 -17.49 -41.90 18.62
CA LEU A 216 -16.52 -42.25 19.67
C LEU A 216 -17.20 -42.88 20.89
N SER A 217 -18.52 -43.08 20.87
CA SER A 217 -19.26 -43.69 21.99
C SER A 217 -18.76 -45.08 22.41
N PRO A 218 -18.30 -45.98 21.50
CA PRO A 218 -17.75 -47.28 21.89
C PRO A 218 -16.43 -47.18 22.67
N ARG A 219 -15.80 -45.99 22.68
CA ARG A 219 -14.51 -45.71 23.30
C ARG A 219 -14.62 -44.97 24.64
N SER A 220 -15.83 -44.80 25.17
CA SER A 220 -16.12 -44.03 26.39
C SER A 220 -15.42 -44.54 27.66
N GLY A 221 -14.94 -45.79 27.68
CA GLY A 221 -14.16 -46.38 28.78
C GLY A 221 -12.63 -46.27 28.65
N LEU A 222 -12.11 -45.70 27.56
CA LEU A 222 -10.67 -45.56 27.33
C LEU A 222 -10.13 -44.24 27.91
N SER A 223 -8.81 -44.12 28.03
CA SER A 223 -8.19 -42.83 28.36
C SER A 223 -8.50 -41.80 27.27
N ASP A 224 -8.64 -40.51 27.64
CA ASP A 224 -8.96 -39.44 26.69
C ASP A 224 -8.02 -39.44 25.46
N SER A 225 -6.73 -39.69 25.66
CA SER A 225 -5.74 -39.76 24.57
C SER A 225 -6.08 -40.83 23.52
N VAL A 226 -6.50 -42.02 23.96
CA VAL A 226 -6.83 -43.16 23.08
C VAL A 226 -8.25 -43.04 22.53
N ALA A 227 -9.17 -42.48 23.33
CA ALA A 227 -10.55 -42.27 22.94
C ALA A 227 -10.66 -41.29 21.76
N PHE A 228 -9.88 -40.20 21.79
CA PHE A 228 -9.90 -39.15 20.76
C PHE A 228 -8.84 -39.31 19.67
N GLU A 229 -8.00 -40.35 19.68
CA GLU A 229 -7.04 -40.60 18.60
C GLU A 229 -7.67 -40.64 17.20
N PRO A 230 -8.84 -41.29 16.98
CA PRO A 230 -9.49 -41.26 15.67
C PRO A 230 -9.86 -39.84 15.19
N LEU A 231 -10.21 -38.95 16.14
CA LEU A 231 -10.49 -37.54 15.83
C LEU A 231 -9.21 -36.81 15.44
N HIS A 232 -8.11 -37.09 16.14
CA HIS A 232 -6.80 -36.54 15.83
C HIS A 232 -6.33 -36.97 14.42
N THR A 233 -6.44 -38.26 14.07
CA THR A 233 -6.14 -38.75 12.71
C THR A 233 -7.03 -38.07 11.67
N LEU A 234 -8.34 -38.02 11.90
CA LEU A 234 -9.28 -37.37 10.98
C LEU A 234 -8.93 -35.89 10.74
N ILE A 235 -8.60 -35.14 11.79
CA ILE A 235 -8.22 -33.72 11.67
C ILE A 235 -6.96 -33.57 10.82
N LEU A 236 -5.94 -34.38 11.05
CA LEU A 236 -4.69 -34.31 10.27
C LEU A 236 -4.93 -34.62 8.78
N ASP A 237 -5.72 -35.66 8.49
CA ASP A 237 -6.06 -36.03 7.11
C ASP A 237 -6.85 -34.91 6.41
N GLN A 238 -7.87 -34.36 7.08
CA GLN A 238 -8.67 -33.27 6.53
C GLN A 238 -7.86 -31.97 6.38
N LEU A 239 -6.92 -31.69 7.29
CA LEU A 239 -6.03 -30.55 7.18
C LEU A 239 -5.14 -30.65 5.94
N ASN A 240 -4.57 -31.83 5.68
CA ASN A 240 -3.75 -32.05 4.48
C ASN A 240 -4.54 -31.80 3.20
N ILE A 241 -5.79 -32.29 3.13
CA ILE A 241 -6.69 -32.07 1.99
C ILE A 241 -6.98 -30.58 1.82
N VAL A 242 -7.41 -29.89 2.88
CA VAL A 242 -7.76 -28.46 2.82
C VAL A 242 -6.55 -27.61 2.45
N GLN A 243 -5.37 -27.92 2.97
CA GLN A 243 -4.14 -27.21 2.63
C GLN A 243 -3.79 -27.41 1.15
N SER A 244 -3.89 -28.64 0.63
CA SER A 244 -3.67 -28.90 -0.80
C SER A 244 -4.66 -28.13 -1.68
N GLU A 245 -5.94 -28.10 -1.31
CA GLU A 245 -6.97 -27.33 -2.03
C GLU A 245 -6.72 -25.81 -1.97
N GLN A 246 -6.25 -25.30 -0.83
CA GLN A 246 -5.92 -23.87 -0.71
C GLN A 246 -4.73 -23.48 -1.58
N VAL A 247 -3.72 -24.35 -1.69
CA VAL A 247 -2.56 -24.12 -2.56
C VAL A 247 -2.97 -24.19 -4.03
N SER A 248 -3.71 -25.23 -4.44
CA SER A 248 -4.14 -25.38 -5.84
C SER A 248 -5.05 -24.25 -6.31
N ASN A 249 -5.80 -23.62 -5.40
CA ASN A 249 -6.73 -22.54 -5.69
C ASN A 249 -6.18 -21.14 -5.36
N TYR A 250 -4.88 -20.96 -5.14
CA TYR A 250 -4.27 -19.64 -4.91
C TYR A 250 -4.87 -18.88 -3.69
N ARG A 251 -5.12 -19.61 -2.61
CA ARG A 251 -5.78 -19.13 -1.37
C ARG A 251 -4.97 -19.44 -0.10
N HIS A 252 -3.69 -19.77 -0.27
CA HIS A 252 -2.80 -20.07 0.83
C HIS A 252 -2.21 -18.77 1.40
N PHE A 253 -2.90 -18.21 2.39
CA PHE A 253 -2.55 -16.93 3.02
C PHE A 253 -1.68 -17.14 4.27
N SER A 254 -0.60 -16.36 4.40
CA SER A 254 0.25 -16.41 5.59
C SER A 254 -0.43 -15.83 6.84
N ALA A 255 0.16 -16.05 8.01
CA ALA A 255 -0.37 -15.54 9.29
C ALA A 255 -0.52 -14.02 9.28
N SER A 256 0.40 -13.31 8.63
CA SER A 256 0.33 -11.86 8.45
C SER A 256 -0.89 -11.43 7.62
N HIS A 257 -1.16 -12.14 6.52
CA HIS A 257 -2.34 -11.90 5.68
C HIS A 257 -3.64 -12.17 6.47
N LEU A 258 -3.72 -13.30 7.18
CA LEU A 258 -4.88 -13.65 8.00
C LEU A 258 -5.17 -12.57 9.05
N CYS A 259 -4.12 -12.09 9.75
CA CYS A 259 -4.24 -11.01 10.72
C CYS A 259 -4.70 -9.69 10.08
N ALA A 260 -4.16 -9.34 8.90
CA ALA A 260 -4.52 -8.12 8.18
C ALA A 260 -5.99 -8.16 7.73
N PHE A 261 -6.45 -9.27 7.15
CA PHE A 261 -7.84 -9.44 6.73
C PHE A 261 -8.82 -9.42 7.91
N TRP A 262 -8.43 -10.03 9.04
CA TRP A 262 -9.20 -9.94 10.28
C TRP A 262 -9.30 -8.50 10.79
N SER A 263 -8.17 -7.79 10.81
CA SER A 263 -8.08 -6.44 11.39
C SER A 263 -8.80 -5.36 10.57
N THR A 264 -8.77 -5.45 9.24
CA THR A 264 -9.43 -4.50 8.32
C THR A 264 -10.94 -4.68 8.24
N ARG A 265 -11.44 -5.87 8.61
CA ARG A 265 -12.86 -6.21 8.64
C ARG A 265 -13.68 -5.35 9.61
N LEU A 266 -13.07 -4.87 10.68
CA LEU A 266 -13.76 -4.31 11.83
C LEU A 266 -13.97 -2.77 11.75
N GLN A 267 -13.74 -2.14 10.59
CA GLN A 267 -13.79 -0.68 10.44
C GLN A 267 -15.08 -0.16 9.78
N ASN A 268 -15.91 -1.03 9.22
CA ASN A 268 -17.21 -0.64 8.68
C ASN A 268 -18.26 -1.12 9.68
N HIS A 269 -19.07 -0.22 10.24
CA HIS A 269 -20.18 -0.49 11.17
C HIS A 269 -21.32 -1.33 10.53
N GLU A 270 -20.96 -2.38 9.81
CA GLU A 270 -21.84 -3.25 9.05
C GLU A 270 -22.55 -4.20 10.00
N TRP A 271 -23.87 -4.28 9.82
CA TRP A 271 -24.76 -5.03 10.69
C TRP A 271 -24.41 -6.52 10.70
N ILE A 272 -24.45 -7.10 11.89
CA ILE A 272 -24.18 -8.52 12.11
C ILE A 272 -25.17 -9.42 11.34
N LEU A 273 -26.40 -8.96 11.08
CA LEU A 273 -27.45 -9.74 10.41
C LEU A 273 -27.37 -9.74 8.87
N ASP A 274 -26.91 -8.64 8.25
CA ASP A 274 -26.95 -8.44 6.78
C ASP A 274 -25.57 -8.07 6.20
N ALA A 275 -24.50 -8.62 6.79
CA ALA A 275 -23.15 -8.24 6.41
C ALA A 275 -22.83 -8.67 4.96
N PRO A 276 -22.43 -7.75 4.06
CA PRO A 276 -22.12 -8.07 2.67
C PRO A 276 -20.93 -9.04 2.57
N PRO A 277 -20.76 -9.76 1.45
CA PRO A 277 -19.60 -10.61 1.24
C PRO A 277 -18.28 -9.90 1.53
N CYS A 278 -17.35 -10.65 2.12
CA CYS A 278 -16.06 -10.14 2.55
C CYS A 278 -15.06 -10.29 1.39
N ASP A 279 -14.98 -9.28 0.53
CA ASP A 279 -13.97 -9.23 -0.54
C ASP A 279 -12.56 -9.07 0.05
N LEU A 280 -11.73 -10.10 -0.12
CA LEU A 280 -10.35 -10.14 0.34
C LEU A 280 -9.43 -9.31 -0.56
N LEU A 281 -9.71 -9.25 -1.86
CA LEU A 281 -8.89 -8.49 -2.81
C LEU A 281 -9.10 -6.99 -2.60
N ALA A 282 -10.34 -6.54 -2.50
CA ALA A 282 -10.64 -5.14 -2.17
C ALA A 282 -10.02 -4.72 -0.84
N ARG A 283 -9.98 -5.61 0.16
CA ARG A 283 -9.28 -5.36 1.44
C ARG A 283 -7.77 -5.29 1.29
N ALA A 284 -7.17 -6.23 0.56
CA ALA A 284 -5.73 -6.21 0.27
C ALA A 284 -5.33 -4.94 -0.49
N ARG A 285 -6.23 -4.40 -1.31
CA ARG A 285 -6.06 -3.18 -2.09
C ARG A 285 -6.76 -1.95 -1.50
N LYS A 286 -7.07 -1.94 -0.19
CA LYS A 286 -7.78 -0.81 0.45
C LYS A 286 -7.08 0.54 0.23
N ASP A 287 -5.75 0.54 0.30
CA ASP A 287 -4.93 1.75 0.10
C ASP A 287 -4.59 1.99 -1.38
N PHE A 288 -5.06 1.10 -2.27
CA PHE A 288 -4.90 1.20 -3.71
C PHE A 288 -6.22 1.67 -4.34
N THR A 289 -6.45 2.97 -4.32
CA THR A 289 -7.52 3.56 -5.13
C THR A 289 -7.05 3.59 -6.59
N THR A 290 -7.83 2.98 -7.50
CA THR A 290 -7.68 3.15 -8.95
C THR A 290 -7.84 4.63 -9.25
N ASN A 291 -6.71 5.31 -9.35
CA ASN A 291 -6.64 6.75 -9.50
C ASN A 291 -6.75 7.12 -10.99
N GLU A 292 -7.33 8.28 -11.31
CA GLU A 292 -7.34 8.85 -12.67
C GLU A 292 -5.93 8.83 -13.29
N THR A 293 -4.91 8.96 -12.44
CA THR A 293 -3.49 8.85 -12.79
C THR A 293 -3.13 7.57 -13.56
N VAL A 294 -3.69 6.40 -13.22
CA VAL A 294 -3.38 5.15 -13.93
C VAL A 294 -3.97 5.19 -15.35
N HIS A 295 -5.16 5.78 -15.51
CA HIS A 295 -5.77 5.94 -16.83
C HIS A 295 -4.89 6.82 -17.73
N ASP A 296 -4.37 7.92 -17.21
CA ASP A 296 -3.52 8.83 -17.97
C ASP A 296 -2.19 8.16 -18.34
N CYS A 297 -1.58 7.40 -17.43
CA CYS A 297 -0.37 6.63 -17.71
C CYS A 297 -0.56 5.63 -18.85
N LEU A 298 -1.69 4.90 -18.84
CA LEU A 298 -2.01 3.92 -19.88
C LEU A 298 -2.36 4.57 -21.23
N ARG A 299 -3.03 5.73 -21.23
CA ARG A 299 -3.25 6.51 -22.45
C ARG A 299 -1.94 6.99 -23.05
N GLU A 300 -1.02 7.46 -22.22
CA GLU A 300 0.26 7.98 -22.66
C GLU A 300 1.11 6.89 -23.33
N ILE A 301 1.22 5.71 -22.71
CA ILE A 301 1.97 4.60 -23.32
C ILE A 301 1.32 4.08 -24.60
N THR A 302 -0.02 4.12 -24.70
CA THR A 302 -0.74 3.75 -25.94
C THR A 302 -0.37 4.71 -27.08
N ARG A 303 -0.36 6.02 -26.82
CA ARG A 303 0.07 7.03 -27.81
C ARG A 303 1.53 6.83 -28.21
N ASN A 304 2.41 6.62 -27.23
CA ASN A 304 3.84 6.38 -27.47
C ASN A 304 4.07 5.13 -28.33
N ALA A 305 3.34 4.04 -28.05
CA ALA A 305 3.42 2.80 -28.81
C ALA A 305 3.00 2.99 -30.27
N THR A 306 1.93 3.76 -30.54
CA THR A 306 1.53 4.10 -31.92
C THR A 306 2.59 4.95 -32.62
N SER A 307 3.11 5.99 -31.96
CA SER A 307 4.12 6.88 -32.55
C SER A 307 5.45 6.19 -32.82
N ALA A 308 5.84 5.25 -31.95
CA ALA A 308 7.08 4.51 -32.07
C ALA A 308 6.95 3.19 -32.87
N GLY A 309 5.74 2.85 -33.34
CA GLY A 309 5.49 1.69 -34.20
C GLY A 309 5.71 0.35 -33.49
N TYR A 310 5.26 0.22 -32.24
CA TYR A 310 5.40 -1.04 -31.49
C TYR A 310 4.60 -2.15 -32.15
N SER A 311 5.15 -3.37 -32.20
CA SER A 311 4.37 -4.53 -32.61
C SER A 311 3.28 -4.84 -31.59
N LYS A 312 2.28 -5.60 -32.01
CA LYS A 312 1.20 -5.99 -31.12
C LYS A 312 1.72 -6.73 -29.88
N GLU A 313 2.57 -7.72 -30.11
CA GLU A 313 3.16 -8.57 -29.08
C GLU A 313 4.06 -7.78 -28.13
N ASP A 314 4.83 -6.83 -28.65
CA ASP A 314 5.72 -5.97 -27.87
C ASP A 314 4.93 -5.07 -26.91
N PHE A 315 3.80 -4.50 -27.37
CA PHE A 315 2.92 -3.72 -26.52
C PHE A 315 2.25 -4.59 -25.43
N GLU A 316 1.76 -5.78 -25.80
CA GLU A 316 1.12 -6.70 -24.87
C GLU A 316 2.09 -7.13 -23.76
N ASP A 317 3.32 -7.49 -24.12
CA ASP A 317 4.41 -7.81 -23.18
C ASP A 317 4.75 -6.64 -22.24
N LEU A 318 4.85 -5.44 -22.82
CA LEU A 318 5.21 -4.24 -22.07
C LEU A 318 4.15 -3.90 -21.02
N VAL A 319 2.86 -4.00 -21.35
CA VAL A 319 1.80 -3.70 -20.39
C VAL A 319 1.63 -4.85 -19.39
N ALA A 320 1.64 -6.11 -19.86
CA ALA A 320 1.46 -7.29 -19.00
C ALA A 320 2.55 -7.38 -17.91
N SER A 321 3.82 -7.17 -18.27
CA SER A 321 4.92 -7.20 -17.29
C SER A 321 4.85 -6.06 -16.27
N ALA A 322 4.28 -4.90 -16.64
CA ALA A 322 4.06 -3.79 -15.69
C ALA A 322 2.93 -4.12 -14.71
N PHE A 323 1.80 -4.62 -15.23
CA PHE A 323 0.68 -5.09 -14.40
C PHE A 323 1.10 -6.22 -13.47
N LEU A 324 1.91 -7.17 -13.94
CA LEU A 324 2.43 -8.25 -13.09
C LEU A 324 3.24 -7.70 -11.91
N MET A 325 4.13 -6.73 -12.14
CA MET A 325 4.94 -6.13 -11.08
C MET A 325 4.10 -5.33 -10.09
N GLU A 326 3.00 -4.71 -10.53
CA GLU A 326 2.06 -4.02 -9.65
C GLU A 326 1.17 -5.00 -8.87
N ALA A 327 0.67 -6.05 -9.52
CA ALA A 327 -0.12 -7.11 -8.92
C ALA A 327 0.66 -7.95 -7.90
N TYR A 328 1.90 -8.28 -8.24
CA TYR A 328 2.77 -9.20 -7.52
C TYR A 328 4.16 -8.58 -7.30
N PRO A 329 4.29 -7.52 -6.47
CA PRO A 329 5.57 -6.84 -6.25
C PRO A 329 6.62 -7.78 -5.65
N PRO A 330 7.93 -7.52 -5.89
CA PRO A 330 8.99 -8.35 -5.35
C PRO A 330 8.91 -8.49 -3.83
N GLY A 331 9.15 -9.71 -3.34
CA GLY A 331 9.04 -10.05 -1.91
C GLY A 331 7.62 -10.43 -1.46
N MET A 332 6.58 -10.24 -2.29
CA MET A 332 5.22 -10.67 -1.93
C MET A 332 5.09 -12.19 -1.78
N HIS A 333 5.88 -12.97 -2.52
CA HIS A 333 5.87 -14.44 -2.48
C HIS A 333 6.93 -15.07 -1.56
N GLY A 334 7.59 -14.28 -0.71
CA GLY A 334 8.52 -14.74 0.31
C GLY A 334 9.85 -15.28 -0.22
N ASN A 335 10.96 -14.81 0.36
CA ASN A 335 12.21 -15.57 0.39
C ASN A 335 12.00 -16.70 1.40
N THR A 336 11.66 -17.90 0.94
CA THR A 336 11.43 -19.04 1.83
C THR A 336 12.76 -19.57 2.35
N ILE A 337 13.07 -19.33 3.64
CA ILE A 337 14.17 -19.99 4.36
C ILE A 337 13.97 -21.53 4.40
N PHE A 338 12.74 -22.00 4.15
CA PHE A 338 12.37 -23.42 4.04
C PHE A 338 12.49 -23.99 2.61
N SER A 339 13.14 -23.30 1.67
CA SER A 339 13.25 -23.66 0.25
C SER A 339 13.89 -25.03 -0.04
N ASN A 340 14.52 -25.68 0.94
CA ASN A 340 15.30 -26.89 0.71
C ASN A 340 14.49 -28.19 0.67
N LEU A 341 13.16 -28.16 0.88
CA LEU A 341 12.38 -29.40 1.01
C LEU A 341 11.25 -29.61 -0.02
N ILE A 342 10.78 -28.61 -0.77
CA ILE A 342 9.84 -28.81 -1.90
C ILE A 342 10.08 -27.74 -2.99
N PRO A 343 10.38 -28.11 -4.26
CA PRO A 343 10.61 -27.14 -5.35
C PRO A 343 9.33 -26.51 -5.93
N MET A 344 8.16 -26.93 -5.46
CA MET A 344 6.88 -26.50 -6.01
C MET A 344 6.40 -25.21 -5.34
N LEU A 345 6.50 -24.13 -6.11
CA LEU A 345 5.96 -22.80 -5.93
C LEU A 345 4.67 -22.79 -5.07
N MET A 346 4.79 -22.52 -3.78
CA MET A 346 3.66 -22.04 -2.99
C MET A 346 3.43 -20.57 -3.36
N PHE A 347 2.80 -20.33 -4.50
CA PHE A 347 2.29 -19.00 -4.84
C PHE A 347 1.28 -18.61 -3.77
N THR A 348 1.70 -17.71 -2.88
CA THR A 348 0.85 -17.16 -1.84
C THR A 348 -0.20 -16.25 -2.45
N GLY A 349 -1.46 -16.53 -2.19
CA GLY A 349 -2.57 -15.63 -2.50
C GLY A 349 -3.02 -15.61 -3.97
N PHE A 350 -3.81 -14.58 -4.28
CA PHE A 350 -4.77 -14.43 -5.38
C PHE A 350 -4.37 -14.96 -6.76
N SER A 351 -5.31 -15.67 -7.42
CA SER A 351 -5.19 -16.19 -8.79
C SER A 351 -4.91 -15.06 -9.81
N PRO A 352 -3.97 -15.25 -10.77
CA PRO A 352 -3.63 -14.25 -11.77
C PRO A 352 -4.81 -13.87 -12.67
N THR A 353 -5.64 -14.84 -13.03
CA THR A 353 -6.84 -14.61 -13.85
C THR A 353 -7.80 -13.66 -13.13
N VAL A 354 -8.14 -13.98 -11.88
CA VAL A 354 -9.08 -13.19 -11.07
C VAL A 354 -8.53 -11.79 -10.80
N ILE A 355 -7.22 -11.68 -10.53
CA ILE A 355 -6.54 -10.39 -10.37
C ILE A 355 -6.67 -9.55 -11.64
N PHE A 356 -6.39 -10.13 -12.81
CA PHE A 356 -6.45 -9.39 -14.07
C PHE A 356 -7.86 -8.93 -14.38
N GLU A 357 -8.85 -9.83 -14.32
CA GLU A 357 -10.26 -9.54 -14.58
C GLU A 357 -10.79 -8.47 -13.62
N THR A 358 -10.48 -8.59 -12.33
CA THR A 358 -11.02 -7.68 -11.32
C THR A 358 -10.38 -6.29 -11.38
N LEU A 359 -9.09 -6.19 -11.67
CA LEU A 359 -8.34 -4.93 -11.50
C LEU A 359 -7.99 -4.24 -12.82
N TYR A 360 -7.67 -5.00 -13.87
CA TYR A 360 -7.08 -4.46 -15.08
C TYR A 360 -7.99 -4.57 -16.30
N GLU A 361 -8.82 -5.61 -16.41
CA GLU A 361 -9.64 -5.83 -17.60
C GLU A 361 -10.63 -4.67 -17.84
N LYS A 362 -11.40 -4.29 -16.81
CA LYS A 362 -12.33 -3.14 -16.89
C LYS A 362 -11.58 -1.84 -17.16
N LEU A 363 -10.41 -1.66 -16.55
CA LEU A 363 -9.55 -0.49 -16.74
C LEU A 363 -9.10 -0.39 -18.21
N CYS A 364 -8.56 -1.48 -18.76
CA CYS A 364 -8.13 -1.56 -20.15
C CYS A 364 -9.30 -1.31 -21.11
N HIS A 365 -10.46 -1.94 -20.90
CA HIS A 365 -11.64 -1.70 -21.74
C HIS A 365 -12.18 -0.28 -21.69
N SER A 366 -11.96 0.44 -20.58
CA SER A 366 -12.33 1.86 -20.48
C SER A 366 -11.39 2.81 -21.22
N ILE A 367 -10.19 2.36 -21.59
CA ILE A 367 -9.14 3.18 -22.21
C ILE A 367 -8.90 2.79 -23.67
N TRP A 368 -8.91 1.51 -23.97
CA TRP A 368 -8.60 0.94 -25.27
C TRP A 368 -9.86 0.69 -26.07
N ASP A 369 -10.08 1.52 -27.07
CA ASP A 369 -11.12 1.38 -28.10
C ASP A 369 -10.50 0.95 -29.45
N GLY A 370 -11.37 0.72 -30.44
CA GLY A 370 -10.95 0.32 -31.79
C GLY A 370 -10.02 -0.90 -31.80
N ASP A 371 -8.90 -0.78 -32.52
CA ASP A 371 -7.90 -1.85 -32.68
C ASP A 371 -7.27 -2.26 -31.34
N PHE A 372 -7.11 -1.32 -30.39
CA PHE A 372 -6.51 -1.59 -29.08
C PHE A 372 -7.38 -2.48 -28.19
N LYS A 373 -8.69 -2.53 -28.43
CA LYS A 373 -9.60 -3.42 -27.69
C LYS A 373 -9.19 -4.89 -27.81
N HIS A 374 -8.61 -5.29 -28.93
CA HIS A 374 -8.15 -6.66 -29.18
C HIS A 374 -6.84 -7.04 -28.47
N TYR A 375 -6.17 -6.06 -27.84
CA TYR A 375 -4.92 -6.30 -27.10
C TYR A 375 -5.21 -6.81 -25.68
N VAL A 376 -6.38 -6.55 -25.10
CA VAL A 376 -6.73 -6.96 -23.73
C VAL A 376 -6.53 -8.46 -23.50
N GLY A 377 -6.97 -9.28 -24.46
CA GLY A 377 -6.79 -10.73 -24.40
C GLY A 377 -5.32 -11.15 -24.45
N GLY A 378 -4.51 -10.48 -25.27
CA GLY A 378 -3.07 -10.75 -25.35
C GLY A 378 -2.33 -10.30 -24.09
N VAL A 379 -2.66 -9.12 -23.54
CA VAL A 379 -2.13 -8.66 -22.24
C VAL A 379 -2.47 -9.65 -21.13
N SER A 380 -3.72 -10.14 -21.07
CA SER A 380 -4.16 -11.16 -20.09
C SER A 380 -3.36 -12.46 -20.22
N SER A 381 -3.17 -12.93 -21.47
CA SER A 381 -2.38 -14.13 -21.76
C SER A 381 -0.92 -13.96 -21.33
N CYS A 382 -0.24 -12.88 -21.73
CA CYS A 382 1.13 -12.58 -21.32
C CYS A 382 1.24 -12.41 -19.80
N PHE A 383 0.25 -11.80 -19.14
CA PHE A 383 0.21 -11.65 -17.68
C PHE A 383 0.19 -13.02 -16.98
N GLY A 384 -0.67 -13.93 -17.44
CA GLY A 384 -0.73 -15.30 -16.92
C GLY A 384 0.57 -16.09 -17.17
N GLN A 385 1.18 -15.94 -18.35
CA GLN A 385 2.47 -16.56 -18.67
C GLN A 385 3.58 -16.06 -17.75
N TYR A 386 3.74 -14.74 -17.60
CA TYR A 386 4.77 -14.20 -16.71
C TYR A 386 4.52 -14.55 -15.24
N PHE A 387 3.26 -14.67 -14.81
CA PHE A 387 2.95 -15.17 -13.47
C PHE A 387 3.45 -16.61 -13.27
N ALA A 388 3.26 -17.50 -14.25
CA ALA A 388 3.75 -18.87 -14.19
C ALA A 388 5.29 -18.96 -14.15
N GLU A 389 5.98 -17.93 -14.64
CA GLU A 389 7.45 -17.82 -14.63
C GLU A 389 8.02 -17.30 -13.30
N LEU A 390 7.18 -16.76 -12.42
CA LEU A 390 7.63 -16.21 -11.13
C LEU A 390 8.25 -17.29 -10.26
N SER A 391 9.39 -16.98 -9.65
CA SER A 391 10.09 -17.86 -8.71
C SER A 391 10.91 -17.02 -7.71
N PRO A 392 11.49 -17.63 -6.65
CA PRO A 392 12.36 -16.90 -5.72
C PRO A 392 13.55 -16.22 -6.41
N ILE A 393 13.99 -16.73 -7.56
CA ILE A 393 15.11 -16.18 -8.35
C ILE A 393 14.59 -15.21 -9.42
N ARG A 394 13.46 -15.54 -10.05
CA ARG A 394 12.85 -14.75 -11.13
C ARG A 394 11.64 -13.98 -10.60
N THR A 395 11.91 -12.78 -10.12
CA THR A 395 10.89 -11.89 -9.55
C THR A 395 10.13 -11.13 -10.63
N SER A 396 8.99 -10.55 -10.29
CA SER A 396 8.24 -9.69 -11.20
C SER A 396 9.06 -8.47 -11.67
N ALA A 397 9.94 -7.94 -10.80
CA ALA A 397 10.86 -6.88 -11.17
C ALA A 397 11.96 -7.34 -12.15
N SER A 398 12.46 -8.57 -12.05
CA SER A 398 13.44 -9.08 -13.02
C SER A 398 12.79 -9.30 -14.39
N ILE A 399 11.58 -9.88 -14.42
CA ILE A 399 10.79 -10.01 -15.65
C ILE A 399 10.54 -8.62 -16.26
N ARG A 400 10.13 -7.65 -15.44
CA ARG A 400 9.90 -6.28 -15.90
C ARG A 400 11.16 -5.65 -16.49
N LYS A 401 12.32 -5.80 -15.83
CA LYS A 401 13.61 -5.29 -16.31
C LYS A 401 14.01 -5.92 -17.65
N GLU A 402 13.87 -7.24 -17.79
CA GLU A 402 14.13 -7.96 -19.04
C GLU A 402 13.25 -7.45 -20.19
N THR A 403 11.95 -7.28 -19.95
CA THR A 403 11.02 -6.76 -20.95
C THR A 403 11.35 -5.32 -21.33
N LEU A 404 11.61 -4.44 -20.37
CA LEU A 404 12.01 -3.05 -20.64
C LEU A 404 13.29 -2.97 -21.47
N HIS A 405 14.30 -3.77 -21.15
CA HIS A 405 15.55 -3.80 -21.92
C HIS A 405 15.33 -4.29 -23.35
N ARG A 406 14.51 -5.34 -23.53
CA ARG A 406 14.14 -5.85 -24.85
C ARG A 406 13.44 -4.77 -25.67
N MET A 407 12.46 -4.10 -25.08
CA MET A 407 11.70 -3.02 -25.73
C MET A 407 12.60 -1.83 -26.09
N TYR A 408 13.44 -1.39 -25.16
CA TYR A 408 14.37 -0.29 -25.39
C TYR A 408 15.34 -0.60 -26.55
N ARG A 409 15.87 -1.83 -26.65
CA ARG A 409 16.77 -2.23 -27.73
C ARG A 409 16.10 -2.30 -29.10
N ARG A 410 14.82 -2.72 -29.15
CA ARG A 410 14.08 -2.90 -30.41
C ARG A 410 13.51 -1.59 -30.95
N CYS A 411 12.89 -0.80 -30.08
CA CYS A 411 12.08 0.34 -30.50
C CYS A 411 12.68 1.69 -30.07
N GLY A 412 13.68 1.69 -29.17
CA GLY A 412 14.17 2.91 -28.54
C GLY A 412 13.08 3.65 -27.73
N GLY A 413 13.36 4.89 -27.33
CA GLY A 413 12.30 5.87 -27.09
C GLY A 413 11.36 5.70 -25.88
N LEU A 414 11.70 4.92 -24.85
CA LEU A 414 10.90 4.79 -23.63
C LEU A 414 11.10 5.96 -22.64
N ARG A 415 10.83 7.19 -23.08
CA ARG A 415 10.96 8.40 -22.25
C ARG A 415 9.62 9.06 -22.02
N SER A 416 9.37 9.41 -20.76
CA SER A 416 8.25 10.24 -20.36
C SER A 416 8.65 11.03 -19.12
N THR A 417 8.12 12.24 -18.99
CA THR A 417 8.28 13.08 -17.81
C THR A 417 6.98 13.23 -17.00
N THR A 418 5.91 12.58 -17.44
CA THR A 418 4.57 12.57 -16.82
C THR A 418 4.16 11.18 -16.36
N THR A 419 4.70 10.12 -16.96
CA THR A 419 4.45 8.73 -16.62
C THR A 419 5.76 7.99 -16.32
N CYS A 420 5.80 7.26 -15.21
CA CYS A 420 6.88 6.33 -14.95
C CYS A 420 6.68 5.06 -15.81
N PHE A 421 7.35 4.99 -16.95
CA PHE A 421 7.26 3.84 -17.86
C PHE A 421 7.74 2.52 -17.26
N VAL A 422 8.39 2.53 -16.11
CA VAL A 422 8.72 1.28 -15.39
C VAL A 422 7.48 0.62 -14.79
N CYS A 423 6.57 1.37 -14.16
CA CYS A 423 5.35 0.78 -13.56
C CYS A 423 4.07 1.03 -14.35
N LEU A 424 4.03 2.03 -15.23
CA LEU A 424 2.83 2.46 -15.97
C LEU A 424 1.63 2.85 -15.08
N CYS A 425 1.86 3.15 -13.80
CA CYS A 425 0.78 3.45 -12.84
C CYS A 425 0.95 4.79 -12.11
N ARG A 426 2.14 5.40 -12.16
CA ARG A 426 2.49 6.54 -11.31
C ARG A 426 3.27 7.58 -12.11
N PRO A 427 3.15 8.87 -11.75
CA PRO A 427 3.99 9.90 -12.30
C PRO A 427 5.42 9.74 -11.76
N PRO A 428 6.44 10.11 -12.54
CA PRO A 428 7.81 10.03 -12.11
C PRO A 428 8.17 11.14 -11.13
N GLU A 429 9.02 10.83 -10.17
CA GLU A 429 9.53 11.77 -9.17
C GLU A 429 11.01 12.08 -9.39
N HIS A 430 11.74 11.19 -10.06
CA HIS A 430 13.18 11.28 -10.23
C HIS A 430 13.57 11.05 -11.68
N MET A 431 14.38 11.94 -12.26
CA MET A 431 15.01 11.74 -13.56
C MET A 431 16.45 11.24 -13.38
N LEU A 432 16.77 10.12 -14.02
CA LEU A 432 18.09 9.51 -14.02
C LEU A 432 19.04 10.23 -14.99
N PRO A 433 20.37 10.07 -14.88
CA PRO A 433 21.34 10.66 -15.81
C PRO A 433 21.08 10.33 -17.29
N CYS A 434 20.62 9.11 -17.56
CA CYS A 434 20.19 8.63 -18.88
C CYS A 434 18.88 9.25 -19.42
N LYS A 435 18.26 10.15 -18.64
CA LYS A 435 16.97 10.83 -18.89
C LYS A 435 15.72 9.97 -18.76
N HIS A 436 15.85 8.70 -18.40
CA HIS A 436 14.71 7.89 -17.97
C HIS A 436 14.23 8.31 -16.58
N THR A 437 12.96 8.11 -16.30
CA THR A 437 12.33 8.64 -15.09
C THR A 437 11.71 7.52 -14.24
N LEU A 438 11.80 7.68 -12.91
CA LEU A 438 11.32 6.72 -11.92
C LEU A 438 10.36 7.39 -10.93
N CYS A 439 9.28 6.70 -10.57
CA CYS A 439 8.48 7.06 -9.40
C CYS A 439 9.12 6.54 -8.11
N ASP A 440 8.69 7.06 -6.96
CA ASP A 440 9.20 6.62 -5.65
C ASP A 440 9.08 5.10 -5.44
N THR A 441 7.98 4.48 -5.83
CA THR A 441 7.82 3.02 -5.69
C THR A 441 8.84 2.25 -6.52
N CYS A 442 9.12 2.69 -7.75
CA CYS A 442 10.13 2.04 -8.60
C CYS A 442 11.56 2.25 -8.07
N VAL A 443 11.85 3.36 -7.39
CA VAL A 443 13.12 3.57 -6.69
C VAL A 443 13.31 2.51 -5.60
N VAL A 444 12.28 2.19 -4.82
CA VAL A 444 12.36 1.13 -3.79
C VAL A 444 12.53 -0.25 -4.42
N ILE A 445 11.79 -0.53 -5.50
CA ILE A 445 11.80 -1.84 -6.16
C ILE A 445 13.16 -2.14 -6.82
N PHE A 446 13.76 -1.15 -7.50
CA PHE A 446 14.97 -1.35 -8.29
C PHE A 446 16.25 -0.82 -7.62
N GLY A 447 16.13 -0.13 -6.49
CA GLY A 447 17.26 0.40 -5.73
C GLY A 447 17.73 -0.53 -4.63
N ASN A 448 19.02 -0.44 -4.31
CA ASN A 448 19.60 -1.15 -3.17
C ASN A 448 19.57 -0.26 -1.92
N SER A 449 19.41 -0.84 -0.74
CA SER A 449 19.55 -0.08 0.51
C SER A 449 20.93 0.56 0.61
N SER A 450 20.96 1.88 0.81
CA SER A 450 22.19 2.64 0.91
C SER A 450 22.78 2.57 2.31
N SER A 451 24.11 2.69 2.40
CA SER A 451 24.81 2.82 3.68
C SER A 451 24.60 4.17 4.38
N LEU A 452 24.04 5.17 3.67
CA LEU A 452 23.80 6.51 4.22
C LEU A 452 22.70 6.56 5.27
N GLY A 453 21.78 5.60 5.27
CA GLY A 453 20.72 5.51 6.26
C GLY A 453 19.48 4.75 5.77
N GLU A 454 18.54 4.54 6.69
CA GLU A 454 17.23 3.98 6.36
C GLU A 454 16.50 4.87 5.32
N TYR A 455 15.72 4.27 4.43
CA TYR A 455 15.01 4.96 3.34
C TYR A 455 15.89 5.73 2.35
N HIS A 456 17.18 5.39 2.28
CA HIS A 456 18.07 5.82 1.19
C HIS A 456 18.31 4.65 0.24
N PHE A 457 18.15 4.90 -1.05
CA PHE A 457 18.23 3.87 -2.09
C PHE A 457 19.27 4.25 -3.13
N ASP A 458 20.25 3.38 -3.33
CA ASP A 458 21.28 3.52 -4.36
C ASP A 458 20.78 2.89 -5.67
N ILE A 459 20.63 3.72 -6.70
CA ILE A 459 20.33 3.28 -8.06
C ILE A 459 21.64 3.30 -8.85
N THR A 460 22.17 2.10 -9.13
CA THR A 460 23.44 1.95 -9.85
C THR A 460 23.26 1.73 -11.34
N GLN A 461 22.03 1.45 -11.78
CA GLN A 461 21.71 1.10 -13.15
C GLN A 461 20.27 1.49 -13.49
N CYS A 462 20.05 2.01 -14.71
CA CYS A 462 18.71 2.26 -15.21
C CYS A 462 17.95 0.95 -15.48
N PRO A 463 16.71 0.77 -15.00
CA PRO A 463 15.90 -0.41 -15.31
C PRO A 463 15.34 -0.43 -16.75
N ILE A 464 15.53 0.64 -17.53
CA ILE A 464 15.03 0.75 -18.92
C ILE A 464 16.14 0.53 -19.94
N CYS A 465 17.26 1.27 -19.83
CA CYS A 465 18.33 1.23 -20.83
C CYS A 465 19.63 0.58 -20.35
N ASP A 466 19.67 0.05 -19.13
CA ASP A 466 20.84 -0.61 -18.54
C ASP A 466 22.08 0.30 -18.33
N GLU A 467 21.97 1.61 -18.60
CA GLU A 467 23.05 2.59 -18.38
C GLU A 467 23.42 2.65 -16.90
N ARG A 468 24.74 2.64 -16.64
CA ARG A 468 25.30 2.65 -15.28
C ARG A 468 25.65 4.05 -14.83
N PHE A 469 25.26 4.37 -13.61
CA PHE A 469 25.59 5.60 -12.91
C PHE A 469 25.52 5.31 -11.40
N ASN A 470 25.73 6.30 -10.55
CA ASN A 470 25.53 6.11 -9.12
C ASN A 470 24.79 7.32 -8.55
N ILE A 471 23.54 7.10 -8.16
CA ILE A 471 22.69 8.11 -7.53
C ILE A 471 22.03 7.51 -6.30
N THR A 472 22.13 8.23 -5.18
CA THR A 472 21.38 7.89 -3.97
C THR A 472 20.14 8.76 -3.89
N ILE A 473 18.98 8.13 -3.76
CA ILE A 473 17.68 8.79 -3.61
C ILE A 473 17.19 8.57 -2.18
N ARG A 474 16.96 9.67 -1.46
CA ARG A 474 16.29 9.65 -0.15
C ARG A 474 14.78 9.70 -0.34
N GLN A 475 14.08 8.80 0.35
CA GLN A 475 12.63 8.83 0.47
C GLN A 475 12.18 9.33 1.84
N LEU A 476 10.97 9.90 1.87
CA LEU A 476 10.30 10.23 3.12
C LEU A 476 9.81 8.93 3.80
N PRO A 477 10.27 8.61 5.02
CA PRO A 477 9.76 7.46 5.74
C PRO A 477 8.24 7.55 5.95
N PRO A 478 7.47 6.45 5.84
CA PRO A 478 6.00 6.48 5.99
C PRO A 478 5.51 6.99 7.35
N THR A 479 6.33 6.88 8.39
CA THR A 479 6.01 7.30 9.77
C THR A 479 6.52 8.71 10.10
N LYS A 480 7.26 9.36 9.19
CA LYS A 480 7.83 10.69 9.40
C LYS A 480 6.94 11.75 8.75
N HIS A 481 6.63 12.80 9.49
CA HIS A 481 6.00 13.99 8.90
C HIS A 481 6.96 14.74 7.97
N PRO A 482 6.49 15.26 6.82
CA PRO A 482 7.34 16.00 5.89
C PRO A 482 7.86 17.29 6.52
N VAL A 483 9.15 17.58 6.32
CA VAL A 483 9.77 18.86 6.70
C VAL A 483 9.81 19.77 5.48
N ILE A 484 9.21 20.96 5.59
CA ILE A 484 9.12 21.93 4.50
C ILE A 484 9.93 23.17 4.87
N LEU A 485 10.84 23.60 3.99
CA LEU A 485 11.55 24.86 4.08
C LEU A 485 10.97 25.85 3.07
N SER A 486 10.38 26.95 3.54
CA SER A 486 9.86 28.02 2.68
C SER A 486 10.75 29.24 2.77
N LEU A 487 11.24 29.72 1.63
CA LEU A 487 12.15 30.84 1.50
C LEU A 487 11.48 31.99 0.75
N ASP A 488 11.15 33.03 1.49
CA ASP A 488 10.51 34.23 0.95
C ASP A 488 11.42 35.04 0.01
N GLY A 489 10.77 35.86 -0.82
CA GLY A 489 11.41 36.87 -1.67
C GLY A 489 11.87 38.12 -0.91
N GLY A 490 12.36 39.12 -1.65
CA GLY A 490 12.75 40.41 -1.06
C GLY A 490 14.04 41.04 -1.60
N GLY A 491 14.53 40.58 -2.76
CA GLY A 491 15.71 41.13 -3.44
C GLY A 491 16.98 41.03 -2.58
N VAL A 492 17.71 42.13 -2.46
CA VAL A 492 18.95 42.20 -1.66
C VAL A 492 18.78 41.81 -0.18
N ARG A 493 17.55 41.83 0.35
CA ARG A 493 17.26 41.40 1.73
C ARG A 493 17.38 39.90 1.94
N GLY A 494 17.54 39.10 0.88
CA GLY A 494 17.82 37.65 0.96
C GLY A 494 19.05 37.31 1.83
N ILE A 495 19.97 38.24 2.04
CA ILE A 495 21.09 38.08 2.99
C ILE A 495 20.63 37.83 4.43
N ILE A 496 19.49 38.41 4.85
CA ILE A 496 18.91 38.21 6.18
C ILE A 496 18.45 36.76 6.32
N GLN A 497 17.75 36.25 5.31
CA GLN A 497 17.30 34.85 5.24
C GLN A 497 18.49 33.89 5.32
N LEU A 498 19.53 34.09 4.51
CA LEU A 498 20.75 33.26 4.58
C LEU A 498 21.47 33.37 5.93
N GLY A 499 21.45 34.55 6.57
CA GLY A 499 21.98 34.75 7.91
C GLY A 499 21.23 33.95 8.98
N LEU A 500 19.90 33.92 8.90
CA LEU A 500 19.04 33.13 9.78
C LEU A 500 19.25 31.62 9.55
N LEU A 501 19.31 31.17 8.30
CA LEU A 501 19.63 29.79 7.96
C LEU A 501 21.01 29.41 8.52
N ARG A 502 22.03 30.28 8.41
CA ARG A 502 23.36 30.00 8.95
C ARG A 502 23.35 29.87 10.48
N ALA A 503 22.57 30.70 11.16
CA ALA A 503 22.40 30.60 12.61
C ALA A 503 21.65 29.32 13.02
N LEU A 504 20.64 28.93 12.23
CA LEU A 504 19.88 27.70 12.43
C LEU A 504 20.77 26.45 12.19
N GLU A 505 21.54 26.41 11.11
CA GLU A 505 22.49 25.33 10.80
C GLU A 505 23.48 25.11 11.94
N LYS A 506 24.02 26.21 12.50
CA LYS A 506 24.91 26.15 13.68
C LYS A 506 24.23 25.59 14.94
N ARG A 507 22.93 25.85 15.13
CA ARG A 507 22.18 25.36 16.31
C ARG A 507 21.78 23.90 16.19
N ILE A 508 21.41 23.45 14.98
CA ILE A 508 21.01 22.06 14.75
C ILE A 508 22.24 21.15 14.62
N GLY A 509 23.37 21.67 14.12
CA GLY A 509 24.63 20.93 14.02
C GLY A 509 24.72 20.00 12.80
N ILE A 510 23.78 20.08 11.86
CA ILE A 510 23.79 19.35 10.59
C ILE A 510 23.41 20.29 9.42
N PRO A 511 23.86 20.00 8.19
CA PRO A 511 23.58 20.86 7.03
C PRO A 511 22.08 21.05 6.78
N ILE A 512 21.63 22.30 6.65
CA ILE A 512 20.19 22.58 6.42
C ILE A 512 19.67 21.90 5.16
N ALA A 513 20.44 21.84 4.08
CA ALA A 513 20.02 21.18 2.84
C ALA A 513 19.70 19.68 3.02
N SER A 514 20.14 19.06 4.12
CA SER A 514 19.86 17.66 4.43
C SER A 514 18.57 17.44 5.21
N LEU A 515 17.87 18.49 5.66
CA LEU A 515 16.67 18.35 6.49
C LEU A 515 15.36 18.26 5.68
N PRO A 516 15.05 19.23 4.80
CA PRO A 516 13.74 19.34 4.17
C PRO A 516 13.48 18.21 3.18
N ASP A 517 12.24 17.75 3.18
CA ASP A 517 11.70 16.88 2.14
C ASP A 517 11.17 17.70 0.95
N LEU A 518 10.82 18.98 1.20
CA LEU A 518 10.48 20.00 0.20
C LEU A 518 11.10 21.35 0.56
N CYS A 519 11.78 21.99 -0.39
CA CYS A 519 12.21 23.38 -0.31
C CYS A 519 11.45 24.21 -1.35
N THR A 520 10.77 25.27 -0.90
CA THR A 520 10.03 26.17 -1.78
C THR A 520 10.59 27.57 -1.69
N GLY A 521 10.62 28.29 -2.81
CA GLY A 521 11.19 29.62 -2.86
C GLY A 521 10.53 30.55 -3.88
N THR A 522 10.42 31.82 -3.52
CA THR A 522 9.96 32.92 -4.39
C THR A 522 11.09 33.94 -4.55
N SER A 523 11.31 34.44 -5.76
CA SER A 523 12.32 35.47 -6.03
C SER A 523 13.71 35.06 -5.53
N VAL A 524 14.38 35.89 -4.74
CA VAL A 524 15.68 35.55 -4.13
C VAL A 524 15.64 34.26 -3.30
N GLY A 525 14.49 33.90 -2.70
CA GLY A 525 14.32 32.62 -2.00
C GLY A 525 14.34 31.41 -2.94
N ALA A 526 13.93 31.57 -4.20
CA ALA A 526 14.11 30.56 -5.24
C ALA A 526 15.60 30.36 -5.57
N LEU A 527 16.36 31.45 -5.65
CA LEU A 527 17.82 31.39 -5.87
C LEU A 527 18.52 30.68 -4.71
N SER A 528 18.17 31.03 -3.46
CA SER A 528 18.64 30.34 -2.26
C SER A 528 18.32 28.85 -2.32
N THR A 529 17.09 28.49 -2.71
CA THR A 529 16.66 27.09 -2.83
C THR A 529 17.48 26.33 -3.88
N ILE A 530 17.67 26.92 -5.07
CA ILE A 530 18.49 26.35 -6.13
C ILE A 530 19.91 26.10 -5.62
N ASP A 531 20.55 27.09 -5.01
CA ASP A 531 21.96 26.94 -4.61
C ASP A 531 22.13 25.91 -3.48
N LEU A 532 21.26 25.95 -2.47
CA LEU A 532 21.31 25.01 -1.34
C LEU A 532 21.04 23.56 -1.76
N VAL A 533 20.07 23.34 -2.64
CA VAL A 533 19.59 21.98 -2.96
C VAL A 533 20.17 21.45 -4.27
N LEU A 534 20.13 22.24 -5.35
CA LEU A 534 20.58 21.80 -6.67
C LEU A 534 22.10 21.88 -6.81
N ASN A 535 22.75 22.91 -6.27
CA ASN A 535 24.21 23.03 -6.29
C ASN A 535 24.88 22.41 -5.05
N GLN A 536 24.09 22.03 -4.04
CA GLN A 536 24.58 21.49 -2.76
C GLN A 536 25.55 22.43 -2.04
N SER A 537 25.41 23.74 -2.26
CA SER A 537 26.19 24.76 -1.56
C SER A 537 25.82 24.76 -0.08
N SER A 538 26.81 24.91 0.80
CA SER A 538 26.55 25.14 2.22
C SER A 538 25.92 26.52 2.43
N VAL A 539 25.11 26.67 3.48
CA VAL A 539 24.49 27.97 3.80
C VAL A 539 25.53 29.07 3.98
N THR A 540 26.70 28.71 4.52
CA THR A 540 27.82 29.65 4.69
C THR A 540 28.41 30.09 3.35
N GLN A 541 28.54 29.19 2.36
CA GLN A 541 28.97 29.55 1.01
C GLN A 541 27.94 30.48 0.34
N CYS A 542 26.66 30.14 0.41
CA CYS A 542 25.58 30.98 -0.12
C CYS A 542 25.62 32.39 0.51
N PHE A 543 25.72 32.48 1.84
CA PHE A 543 25.80 33.76 2.57
C PHE A 543 26.99 34.62 2.14
N ASN A 544 28.16 34.02 1.98
CA ASN A 544 29.38 34.74 1.62
C ASN A 544 29.39 35.19 0.14
N ALA A 545 28.83 34.39 -0.76
CA ALA A 545 28.76 34.71 -2.19
C ALA A 545 27.63 35.71 -2.53
N PHE A 546 26.60 35.81 -1.68
CA PHE A 546 25.41 36.61 -1.93
C PHE A 546 25.68 38.11 -2.22
N PRO A 547 26.56 38.82 -1.51
CA PRO A 547 26.84 40.24 -1.79
C PRO A 547 27.38 40.49 -3.21
N ASP A 548 28.21 39.58 -3.72
CA ASP A 548 28.76 39.68 -5.06
C ASP A 548 27.70 39.35 -6.12
N LEU A 549 26.90 38.32 -5.88
CA LEU A 549 25.75 37.96 -6.72
C LEU A 549 24.77 39.13 -6.82
N ALA A 550 24.39 39.74 -5.70
CA ALA A 550 23.49 40.89 -5.67
C ALA A 550 24.05 42.09 -6.45
N ARG A 551 25.34 42.40 -6.29
CA ARG A 551 26.01 43.48 -7.05
C ARG A 551 26.02 43.22 -8.55
N ASN A 552 26.08 41.96 -8.98
CA ASN A 552 26.04 41.59 -10.40
C ASN A 552 24.62 41.60 -10.97
N ILE A 553 23.62 41.13 -10.21
CA ILE A 553 22.20 41.13 -10.60
C ILE A 553 21.66 42.56 -10.75
N PHE A 554 22.00 43.46 -9.82
CA PHE A 554 21.49 44.84 -9.80
C PHE A 554 22.38 45.84 -10.56
N ARG A 555 23.10 45.39 -11.60
CA ARG A 555 23.82 46.29 -12.51
C ARG A 555 22.83 47.00 -13.43
N ARG A 556 22.89 48.33 -13.48
CA ARG A 556 22.00 49.16 -14.31
C ARG A 556 22.28 48.95 -15.81
N SER A 557 21.21 48.81 -16.60
CA SER A 557 21.29 48.67 -18.07
C SER A 557 21.80 49.92 -18.80
N SER A 558 21.75 51.11 -18.19
CA SER A 558 22.20 52.36 -18.82
C SER A 558 23.09 53.22 -17.92
N LYS A 559 24.12 53.82 -18.52
CA LYS A 559 25.01 54.83 -17.91
C LYS A 559 24.46 56.26 -18.06
N ILE A 560 23.14 56.46 -18.20
CA ILE A 560 22.57 57.80 -18.34
C ILE A 560 22.08 58.28 -16.96
N PRO A 561 22.71 59.30 -16.35
CA PRO A 561 22.29 59.79 -15.04
C PRO A 561 20.94 60.51 -15.16
N ILE A 562 19.90 59.98 -14.51
CA ILE A 562 18.59 60.63 -14.42
C ILE A 562 18.69 61.79 -13.42
N PRO A 563 18.40 63.05 -13.82
CA PRO A 563 18.42 64.20 -12.92
C PRO A 563 17.44 64.03 -11.75
N ARG A 564 17.84 64.46 -10.53
CA ARG A 564 17.04 64.33 -9.29
C ARG A 564 15.61 64.89 -9.39
N CYS A 565 15.38 65.88 -10.25
CA CYS A 565 14.10 66.56 -10.44
C CYS A 565 13.07 65.80 -11.32
N ILE A 566 13.47 64.73 -12.02
CA ILE A 566 12.61 63.99 -12.98
C ILE A 566 12.29 62.56 -12.47
N ARG A 567 12.68 62.23 -11.24
CA ARG A 567 12.54 60.88 -10.67
C ARG A 567 11.08 60.39 -10.54
N TRP A 568 10.11 61.30 -10.48
CA TRP A 568 8.67 60.98 -10.50
C TRP A 568 8.15 60.62 -11.91
N LEU A 569 8.85 61.07 -12.98
CA LEU A 569 8.61 60.68 -14.37
C LEU A 569 9.45 59.48 -14.82
N ALA A 570 10.46 59.07 -14.04
CA ALA A 570 11.27 57.88 -14.33
C ALA A 570 10.43 56.60 -14.38
N SER A 571 9.33 56.53 -13.62
CA SER A 571 8.34 55.45 -13.70
C SER A 571 7.65 55.36 -15.06
N ALA A 572 7.47 56.50 -15.75
CA ALA A 572 6.90 56.58 -17.10
C ALA A 572 7.94 56.38 -18.21
N PHE A 573 9.21 56.73 -17.98
CA PHE A 573 10.34 56.41 -18.89
C PHE A 573 10.76 54.93 -18.82
N ASN A 574 10.53 54.26 -17.68
CA ASN A 574 10.69 52.81 -17.54
C ASN A 574 9.55 52.01 -18.21
N LEU A 575 8.51 52.67 -18.74
CA LEU A 575 7.49 52.01 -19.57
C LEU A 575 7.97 51.78 -21.01
N THR A 576 8.99 52.52 -21.48
CA THR A 576 9.55 52.42 -22.83
C THR A 576 10.93 51.74 -22.87
N THR A 577 11.47 51.37 -21.72
CA THR A 577 12.73 50.61 -21.57
C THR A 577 12.42 49.29 -20.86
N ASP A 578 12.95 48.17 -21.38
CA ASP A 578 12.60 46.79 -20.99
C ASP A 578 13.08 46.36 -19.57
N GLY A 579 13.15 47.27 -18.59
CA GLY A 579 13.53 47.03 -17.20
C GLY A 579 14.63 47.97 -16.68
N LEU A 580 14.70 48.16 -15.35
CA LEU A 580 15.72 49.00 -14.69
C LEU A 580 17.14 48.39 -14.74
N TYR A 581 17.21 47.06 -14.80
CA TYR A 581 18.43 46.26 -14.73
C TYR A 581 18.61 45.35 -15.94
N ASP A 582 19.83 44.89 -16.17
CA ASP A 582 20.23 44.17 -17.38
C ASP A 582 19.70 42.73 -17.39
N SER A 583 18.61 42.51 -18.13
CA SER A 583 17.96 41.19 -18.28
C SER A 583 18.84 40.17 -19.02
N ASP A 584 19.65 40.60 -19.99
CA ASP A 584 20.57 39.71 -20.72
C ASP A 584 21.75 39.31 -19.83
N GLY A 585 22.30 40.28 -19.10
CA GLY A 585 23.31 40.04 -18.05
C GLY A 585 22.80 39.08 -16.97
N LEU A 586 21.54 39.23 -16.54
CA LEU A 586 20.89 38.33 -15.58
C LEU A 586 20.83 36.88 -16.08
N ALA A 587 20.46 36.68 -17.36
CA ALA A 587 20.43 35.35 -17.97
C ALA A 587 21.82 34.70 -18.02
N GLN A 588 22.87 35.46 -18.33
CA GLN A 588 24.25 34.96 -18.33
C GLN A 588 24.73 34.60 -16.92
N ILE A 589 24.40 35.43 -15.91
CA ILE A 589 24.73 35.15 -14.50
C ILE A 589 24.10 33.83 -14.07
N PHE A 590 22.81 33.61 -14.34
CA PHE A 590 22.15 32.36 -13.96
C PHE A 590 22.66 31.17 -14.76
N LYS A 591 22.87 31.29 -16.07
CA LYS A 591 23.48 30.21 -16.87
C LYS A 591 24.85 29.78 -16.31
N ALA A 592 25.66 30.73 -15.86
CA ALA A 592 26.94 30.43 -15.21
C ALA A 592 26.76 29.78 -13.83
N ALA A 593 25.74 30.18 -13.05
CA ALA A 593 25.51 29.69 -11.69
C ALA A 593 24.87 28.29 -11.62
N VAL A 594 23.98 27.93 -12.56
CA VAL A 594 23.23 26.66 -12.53
C VAL A 594 23.58 25.68 -13.65
N GLY A 595 24.35 26.14 -14.63
CA GLY A 595 24.66 25.41 -15.87
C GLY A 595 23.63 25.70 -16.97
N PRO A 596 24.07 25.97 -18.22
CA PRO A 596 23.18 26.40 -19.30
C PRO A 596 22.22 25.31 -19.79
N SER A 597 22.57 24.04 -19.63
CA SER A 597 21.80 22.89 -20.09
C SER A 597 20.97 22.21 -19.01
N ARG A 598 21.06 22.67 -17.75
CA ARG A 598 20.37 22.04 -16.62
C ARG A 598 18.88 22.33 -16.66
N ARG A 599 18.06 21.28 -16.64
CA ARG A 599 16.59 21.37 -16.67
C ARG A 599 15.99 21.24 -15.27
N MET A 600 14.79 21.78 -15.07
CA MET A 600 14.15 21.78 -13.74
C MET A 600 13.86 20.37 -13.22
N PHE A 601 13.42 19.46 -14.08
CA PHE A 601 13.14 18.07 -13.71
C PHE A 601 14.37 17.13 -13.74
N ASP A 602 15.56 17.64 -14.04
CA ASP A 602 16.78 16.84 -14.19
C ASP A 602 17.52 16.68 -12.85
N VAL A 603 17.35 15.52 -12.23
CA VAL A 603 17.90 15.19 -10.89
C VAL A 603 19.37 14.74 -10.96
N ALA A 604 19.92 14.53 -12.18
CA ALA A 604 21.23 13.92 -12.42
C ALA A 604 22.46 14.69 -11.90
N THR A 605 22.30 15.92 -11.41
CA THR A 605 23.40 16.82 -11.03
C THR A 605 23.67 16.90 -9.52
N ALA A 606 22.81 16.30 -8.70
CA ALA A 606 23.00 16.24 -7.25
C ALA A 606 23.51 14.83 -6.86
N ARG A 607 24.70 14.75 -6.24
CA ARG A 607 25.27 13.48 -5.68
C ARG A 607 24.34 12.80 -4.65
N ARG A 608 23.35 13.53 -4.15
CA ARG A 608 22.29 13.08 -3.24
C ARG A 608 20.99 13.68 -3.74
N ALA A 609 20.12 12.85 -4.29
CA ALA A 609 18.77 13.22 -4.68
C ALA A 609 17.82 12.96 -3.50
N GLY A 610 16.81 13.81 -3.31
CA GLY A 610 15.78 13.53 -2.30
C GLY A 610 15.06 14.74 -1.72
N CYS A 611 15.63 15.95 -1.85
CA CYS A 611 14.90 17.16 -1.54
C CYS A 611 14.14 17.63 -2.78
N ARG A 612 12.81 17.71 -2.67
CA ARG A 612 11.95 18.29 -3.70
C ARG A 612 12.08 19.80 -3.69
N ILE A 613 11.99 20.43 -4.86
CA ILE A 613 12.07 21.88 -5.03
C ILE A 613 10.83 22.37 -5.74
N ALA A 614 10.26 23.46 -5.23
CA ALA A 614 9.22 24.24 -5.89
C ALA A 614 9.65 25.71 -5.97
N ILE A 615 9.72 26.24 -7.19
CA ILE A 615 9.96 27.66 -7.45
C ILE A 615 8.63 28.29 -7.83
N VAL A 616 8.32 29.43 -7.23
CA VAL A 616 7.06 30.15 -7.45
C VAL A 616 7.28 31.40 -8.29
N ALA A 617 6.43 31.58 -9.29
CA ALA A 617 6.30 32.80 -10.08
C ALA A 617 4.80 33.19 -10.19
N SER A 618 4.49 34.40 -10.63
CA SER A 618 3.10 34.81 -10.90
C SER A 618 2.88 34.95 -12.39
N ARG A 619 1.74 34.48 -12.89
CA ARG A 619 1.31 34.75 -14.26
C ARG A 619 0.79 36.18 -14.40
N THR A 620 1.23 36.90 -15.43
CA THR A 620 0.88 38.31 -15.62
C THR A 620 -0.58 38.53 -16.02
N SER A 621 -1.20 37.56 -16.70
CA SER A 621 -2.56 37.71 -17.24
C SER A 621 -3.67 37.69 -16.19
N ASP A 622 -3.49 36.93 -15.10
CA ASP A 622 -4.52 36.69 -14.09
C ASP A 622 -4.00 36.68 -12.64
N GLY A 623 -2.70 36.89 -12.43
CA GLY A 623 -2.08 36.83 -11.11
C GLY A 623 -2.01 35.42 -10.51
N LYS A 624 -2.29 34.36 -11.29
CA LYS A 624 -2.26 33.00 -10.76
C LYS A 624 -0.83 32.59 -10.43
N ALA A 625 -0.63 32.03 -9.24
CA ALA A 625 0.66 31.49 -8.84
C ALA A 625 1.02 30.29 -9.74
N CYS A 626 2.25 30.24 -10.23
CA CYS A 626 2.77 29.18 -11.07
C CYS A 626 3.93 28.49 -10.36
N VAL A 627 3.86 27.16 -10.25
CA VAL A 627 4.85 26.33 -9.57
C VAL A 627 5.68 25.58 -10.59
N LEU A 628 6.99 25.82 -10.57
CA LEU A 628 8.00 25.11 -11.35
C LEU A 628 8.77 24.19 -10.42
N ALA A 629 8.78 22.88 -10.68
CA ALA A 629 9.28 21.91 -9.71
C ALA A 629 10.11 20.78 -10.34
N ASN A 630 10.96 20.18 -9.52
CA ASN A 630 11.76 19.00 -9.89
C ASN A 630 11.06 17.66 -9.57
N TYR A 631 9.76 17.68 -9.31
CA TYR A 631 8.93 16.51 -9.02
C TYR A 631 7.57 16.63 -9.74
N ARG A 632 6.75 15.58 -9.71
CA ARG A 632 5.41 15.58 -10.34
C ARG A 632 4.27 15.44 -9.36
N GLY A 633 4.50 14.88 -8.18
CA GLY A 633 3.50 14.62 -7.14
C GLY A 633 2.55 13.48 -7.53
N ILE A 634 1.92 12.86 -6.53
CA ILE A 634 0.95 11.77 -6.73
C ILE A 634 -0.47 12.35 -6.74
N GLY A 635 -1.28 11.94 -7.73
CA GLY A 635 -2.72 12.22 -7.79
C GLY A 635 -3.11 13.41 -8.69
N PRO A 636 -4.40 13.51 -9.07
CA PRO A 636 -4.91 14.58 -9.90
C PRO A 636 -4.86 15.90 -9.14
N ARG A 637 -4.37 16.95 -9.81
CA ARG A 637 -4.52 18.32 -9.32
C ARG A 637 -5.86 18.83 -9.75
N THR A 638 -6.72 19.22 -8.81
CA THR A 638 -8.04 19.75 -9.16
C THR A 638 -7.91 21.02 -10.01
N ALA A 639 -8.82 21.19 -10.97
CA ALA A 639 -8.80 22.34 -11.88
C ALA A 639 -8.92 23.70 -11.16
N ASN A 640 -9.52 23.70 -9.96
CA ASN A 640 -9.75 24.90 -9.14
C ASN A 640 -8.67 25.13 -8.06
N THR A 641 -7.42 24.83 -8.38
CA THR A 641 -6.27 25.06 -7.49
C THR A 641 -5.85 26.53 -7.48
N ALA A 642 -5.44 27.02 -6.30
CA ALA A 642 -4.92 28.39 -6.10
C ALA A 642 -3.61 28.68 -6.86
N TYR A 643 -2.98 27.64 -7.42
CA TYR A 643 -1.79 27.72 -8.24
C TYR A 643 -1.91 26.81 -9.46
N GLN A 644 -1.16 27.10 -10.51
CA GLN A 644 -0.96 26.21 -11.65
C GLN A 644 0.41 25.53 -11.51
N PHE A 645 0.45 24.21 -11.63
CA PHE A 645 1.69 23.44 -11.58
C PHE A 645 2.17 23.14 -13.00
N LEU A 646 3.43 23.40 -13.30
CA LEU A 646 4.00 23.02 -14.59
C LEU A 646 4.33 21.53 -14.60
N ALA A 647 3.56 20.79 -15.39
CA ALA A 647 3.84 19.39 -15.73
C ALA A 647 4.21 19.33 -17.22
N PRO A 648 5.49 19.48 -17.56
CA PRO A 648 5.93 19.38 -18.95
C PRO A 648 5.78 17.93 -19.41
N HIS A 649 5.36 17.73 -20.66
CA HIS A 649 5.17 16.40 -21.25
C HIS A 649 6.46 15.91 -21.92
N ASP A 650 7.27 16.83 -22.44
CA ASP A 650 8.52 16.55 -23.13
C ASP A 650 9.68 17.45 -22.66
N ASP A 651 10.85 17.24 -23.27
CA ASP A 651 12.06 18.00 -22.97
C ASP A 651 12.00 19.47 -23.43
N GLN A 652 11.07 19.84 -24.31
CA GLN A 652 10.87 21.22 -24.78
C GLN A 652 10.04 22.02 -23.78
N GLU A 653 9.02 21.39 -23.19
CA GLU A 653 8.20 22.01 -22.14
C GLU A 653 8.93 22.06 -20.80
N ASN A 654 9.94 21.20 -20.57
CA ASN A 654 10.75 21.19 -19.35
C ASN A 654 11.71 22.41 -19.36
N PRO A 655 11.49 23.44 -18.52
CA PRO A 655 12.29 24.66 -18.60
C PRO A 655 13.71 24.42 -18.08
N PHE A 656 14.66 25.22 -18.57
CA PHE A 656 15.97 25.25 -17.92
C PHE A 656 15.86 25.89 -16.54
N VAL A 657 16.69 25.47 -15.59
CA VAL A 657 16.70 26.01 -14.21
C VAL A 657 16.92 27.53 -14.24
N TRP A 658 17.78 28.03 -15.14
CA TRP A 658 18.02 29.47 -15.28
C TRP A 658 16.78 30.23 -15.78
N GLU A 659 15.90 29.60 -16.57
CA GLU A 659 14.66 30.23 -17.03
C GLU A 659 13.63 30.29 -15.91
N ALA A 660 13.48 29.20 -15.15
CA ALA A 660 12.62 29.17 -13.98
C ALA A 660 13.07 30.21 -12.93
N ALA A 661 14.39 30.35 -12.74
CA ALA A 661 14.97 31.38 -11.88
C ALA A 661 14.61 32.80 -12.34
N ILE A 662 14.78 33.12 -13.64
CA ILE A 662 14.38 34.42 -14.21
C ILE A 662 12.89 34.70 -13.93
N CYS A 663 12.01 33.75 -14.25
CA CYS A 663 10.57 33.92 -14.04
C CYS A 663 10.23 34.26 -12.59
N SER A 664 10.92 33.64 -11.62
CA SER A 664 10.67 33.88 -10.19
C SER A 664 11.23 35.21 -9.68
N VAL A 665 12.31 35.74 -10.28
CA VAL A 665 12.96 37.00 -9.83
C VAL A 665 12.57 38.22 -10.66
N ALA A 666 11.77 38.04 -11.72
CA ALA A 666 11.40 39.09 -12.67
C ALA A 666 10.41 40.09 -12.06
N ALA A 667 10.87 40.85 -11.07
CA ALA A 667 10.05 41.80 -10.34
C ALA A 667 9.62 42.94 -11.28
N PRO A 668 8.32 43.28 -11.34
CA PRO A 668 7.83 44.35 -12.19
C PRO A 668 8.62 45.64 -12.00
N PHE A 669 8.84 46.38 -13.09
CA PHE A 669 9.67 47.59 -13.16
C PHE A 669 11.19 47.39 -12.98
N TYR A 670 11.64 46.26 -12.41
CA TYR A 670 13.06 45.99 -12.19
C TYR A 670 13.68 45.14 -13.30
N PHE A 671 13.00 44.06 -13.69
CA PHE A 671 13.47 43.11 -14.69
C PHE A 671 12.36 42.78 -15.70
N GLN A 672 12.75 42.32 -16.89
CA GLN A 672 11.80 41.91 -17.92
C GLN A 672 11.13 40.58 -17.56
N THR A 673 9.82 40.49 -17.80
CA THR A 673 9.05 39.25 -17.66
C THR A 673 9.47 38.22 -18.72
N LYS A 674 9.31 36.94 -18.41
CA LYS A 674 9.69 35.87 -19.33
C LYS A 674 8.53 34.94 -19.64
N ASN A 675 8.34 34.62 -20.93
CA ASN A 675 7.36 33.66 -21.40
C ASN A 675 7.89 32.23 -21.22
N LEU A 676 7.11 31.35 -20.59
CA LEU A 676 7.37 29.92 -20.50
C LEU A 676 6.25 29.12 -21.18
N PRO A 677 6.57 28.14 -22.04
CA PRO A 677 5.60 27.24 -22.63
C PRO A 677 4.69 26.59 -21.56
N GLY A 678 3.40 26.49 -21.85
CA GLY A 678 2.39 25.91 -20.94
C GLY A 678 1.92 26.82 -19.80
N LEU A 679 2.69 27.86 -19.43
CA LEU A 679 2.32 28.81 -18.37
C LEU A 679 2.04 30.23 -18.90
N GLY A 680 2.63 30.63 -20.02
CA GLY A 680 2.53 31.99 -20.55
C GLY A 680 3.59 32.92 -19.94
N VAL A 681 3.29 34.22 -19.92
CA VAL A 681 4.20 35.25 -19.42
C VAL A 681 4.19 35.29 -17.90
N LEU A 682 5.38 35.13 -17.30
CA LEU A 682 5.59 35.08 -15.86
C LEU A 682 6.43 36.26 -15.35
N GLN A 683 6.11 36.68 -14.13
CA GLN A 683 6.80 37.69 -13.33
C GLN A 683 7.07 37.17 -11.92
N ASP A 684 7.80 37.93 -11.11
CA ASP A 684 8.06 37.61 -9.71
C ASP A 684 6.76 37.29 -8.96
N GLY A 685 6.81 36.32 -8.06
CA GLY A 685 5.65 35.85 -7.29
C GLY A 685 5.33 36.69 -6.06
N GLY A 686 6.16 37.67 -5.71
CA GLY A 686 6.02 38.52 -4.51
C GLY A 686 5.50 39.93 -4.76
#